data_AF-A0A972CW06-F1
#
_entry.id   AF-A0A972CW06-F1
#
_cell.length_a   1.000
_cell.length_b   1.000
_cell.length_c   1.000
_cell.angle_alpha   90.00
_cell.angle_beta   90.00
_cell.angle_gamma   90.00
#
_symmetry.space_group_name_H-M   'P 1'
#
loop_
_entity.id
_entity.type
_entity.pdbx_description
1 polymer ?
#
loop_
_entity_poly.entity_id
_entity_poly.type
_entity_poly.pdbx_seq_one_letter_code
_entity_poly.pdbx_strand_id
1 'polypeptide(L)'
;MAVREKILKMSQHIAGRDKMYTEADPEYYVFHDLVTDEQADVCLAMKRRKEEKVEDIAERVGRSYSDTFETCMQLTDMGILELKPQSDGTDTFELPIFVPGVYELMMLNREQADMHPEIARAFEQYTRETVEQVTQMMPMGNGAMRVIPVESAIQAETRKAPYEEISYWLTKYQNHIALAPCQCRLVRTQMGEGSGDLAEELCIILGASAESCIKTGKARRITREKAEEVLQLAEKRGYTHQVSNMDGQTKIWAICNCQRDICLALRTSQYFNTPNMSRSNYVAEVDPEKCAACGQCVETCPANAVKLGPNICTKIAIEFPVMPLPDDHSWSEERYNPDFRENFENTYEIGGAPCKTACPAHISVQGYIKLASQGKYLEALELIKKENPFPAVCGRICPRECENECTRGELDEPVAIDEIKKFIADMELNEETRFVPEILYDFRHIKMAVIGAGPSGLSCAYYLALHGYSVTVFEKEEMLGGMLTLGIPSFRLEKDVINAEIEVLKEMGVKFETGVEIGKDKTIEGLRRDGYKAFYLAIGAQGGRKINVEGEDAKGVITGVDFLRDVNLGKDIKTEGGVIVIGGGNVAIDVARTALRTGGKEVNMFCLESEEEMPAQDEEVSEAKEEGISIYNGWGPNKILTEKDKVTGVEFKRCTRAFDDEGRFSPEYDEKDLRTVKADHVLLSVGQSIVWGDLIKDTKVELNKNQTVIADELTLQTGEEDIFVGGDVYTGPKFAIDAIGTGKSAADTMHRSVHAGQSLTIGRNRRVWKALDKDNVDFEGYDKAKRQPVNNNKGKKNTFSDPRITFTEDQIVEETKRCLECGAARVDPNQCIGCGECTVRCKFDAITISRKFDAFSFTYEKIKPHAVKRAISNKMKTALNRDRDEEMMKDVVWKSK
;
A
#
# COMPACT_ATOMS: atom_id res chain seq x y z
N MET A 1 -44.87 2.62 -5.44
CA MET A 1 -45.42 2.35 -6.78
C MET A 1 -46.64 1.45 -6.59
N ALA A 2 -47.27 0.90 -7.64
CA ALA A 2 -48.29 -0.13 -7.42
C ALA A 2 -47.58 -1.49 -7.36
N VAL A 3 -47.70 -2.22 -6.25
CA VAL A 3 -47.04 -3.51 -6.07
C VAL A 3 -47.51 -4.50 -7.14
N ARG A 4 -46.59 -4.91 -8.02
CA ARG A 4 -46.78 -5.98 -9.02
C ARG A 4 -46.82 -7.35 -8.33
N GLU A 5 -48.00 -7.92 -8.18
CA GLU A 5 -48.25 -9.18 -7.45
C GLU A 5 -47.46 -10.38 -8.03
N LYS A 6 -47.34 -10.48 -9.37
CA LYS A 6 -46.60 -11.57 -10.01
C LYS A 6 -45.10 -11.51 -9.71
N ILE A 7 -44.52 -10.30 -9.75
CA ILE A 7 -43.10 -10.09 -9.41
C ILE A 7 -42.86 -10.47 -7.95
N LEU A 8 -43.75 -10.07 -7.04
CA LEU A 8 -43.67 -10.44 -5.64
C LEU A 8 -43.64 -11.97 -5.43
N LYS A 9 -44.56 -12.69 -6.10
CA LYS A 9 -44.60 -14.16 -6.05
C LYS A 9 -43.34 -14.79 -6.64
N MET A 10 -42.81 -14.25 -7.73
CA MET A 10 -41.57 -14.71 -8.34
C MET A 10 -40.38 -14.52 -7.38
N SER A 11 -40.27 -13.36 -6.72
CA SER A 11 -39.23 -13.10 -5.71
C SER A 11 -39.30 -14.10 -4.56
N GLN A 12 -40.50 -14.40 -4.05
CA GLN A 12 -40.71 -15.42 -3.01
C GLN A 12 -40.30 -16.82 -3.47
N HIS A 13 -40.63 -17.16 -4.72
CA HIS A 13 -40.28 -18.44 -5.32
C HIS A 13 -38.78 -18.63 -5.45
N ILE A 14 -38.05 -17.62 -5.96
CA ILE A 14 -36.58 -17.64 -6.09
C ILE A 14 -35.90 -17.70 -4.72
N ALA A 15 -36.36 -16.89 -3.76
CA ALA A 15 -35.85 -16.92 -2.39
C ALA A 15 -36.11 -18.27 -1.68
N GLY A 16 -37.21 -18.94 -2.03
CA GLY A 16 -37.68 -20.13 -1.33
C GLY A 16 -38.10 -19.84 0.11
N ARG A 17 -38.62 -18.63 0.36
CA ARG A 17 -39.07 -18.15 1.67
C ARG A 17 -40.47 -17.58 1.55
N ASP A 18 -41.31 -17.91 2.52
CA ASP A 18 -42.64 -17.33 2.67
C ASP A 18 -42.54 -16.07 3.54
N LYS A 19 -41.87 -15.04 2.99
CA LYS A 19 -41.76 -13.69 3.58
C LYS A 19 -42.63 -12.74 2.76
N MET A 20 -43.34 -11.85 3.44
CA MET A 20 -43.99 -10.73 2.77
C MET A 20 -42.93 -9.66 2.45
N TYR A 21 -42.62 -9.50 1.16
CA TYR A 21 -41.70 -8.46 0.71
C TYR A 21 -42.43 -7.14 0.47
N THR A 22 -41.67 -6.07 0.60
CA THR A 22 -42.05 -4.67 0.40
C THR A 22 -41.29 -4.10 -0.80
N GLU A 23 -41.63 -2.88 -1.22
CA GLU A 23 -40.91 -2.19 -2.30
C GLU A 23 -39.44 -1.88 -1.96
N ALA A 24 -39.04 -2.00 -0.69
CA ALA A 24 -37.67 -1.76 -0.22
C ALA A 24 -36.81 -3.03 -0.21
N ASP A 25 -37.40 -4.21 -0.41
CA ASP A 25 -36.65 -5.46 -0.37
C ASP A 25 -35.90 -5.69 -1.70
N PRO A 26 -34.60 -6.03 -1.65
CA PRO A 26 -33.77 -6.18 -2.84
C PRO A 26 -34.25 -7.28 -3.77
N GLU A 27 -34.83 -8.37 -3.22
CA GLU A 27 -35.42 -9.45 -4.01
C GLU A 27 -36.58 -8.99 -4.90
N TYR A 28 -37.24 -7.88 -4.54
CA TYR A 28 -38.39 -7.36 -5.27
C TYR A 28 -38.01 -6.23 -6.21
N TYR A 29 -37.39 -5.15 -5.68
CA TYR A 29 -37.19 -3.95 -6.48
C TYR A 29 -36.24 -4.20 -7.66
N VAL A 30 -35.34 -5.18 -7.56
CA VAL A 30 -34.44 -5.53 -8.67
C VAL A 30 -35.19 -6.01 -9.91
N PHE A 31 -36.37 -6.62 -9.74
CA PHE A 31 -37.17 -7.13 -10.86
C PHE A 31 -38.30 -6.18 -11.27
N HIS A 32 -38.65 -5.21 -10.43
CA HIS A 32 -39.86 -4.41 -10.59
C HIS A 32 -39.96 -3.73 -11.97
N ASP A 33 -38.86 -3.16 -12.46
CA ASP A 33 -38.82 -2.46 -13.75
C ASP A 33 -38.17 -3.29 -14.87
N LEU A 34 -37.50 -4.39 -14.50
CA LEU A 34 -36.76 -5.25 -15.43
C LEU A 34 -37.59 -6.41 -15.99
N VAL A 35 -38.43 -7.05 -15.17
CA VAL A 35 -39.08 -8.31 -15.51
C VAL A 35 -40.54 -8.09 -15.87
N THR A 36 -40.97 -8.61 -17.01
CA THR A 36 -42.39 -8.57 -17.42
C THR A 36 -43.23 -9.62 -16.68
N ASP A 37 -44.54 -9.42 -16.63
CA ASP A 37 -45.46 -10.39 -16.01
C ASP A 37 -45.45 -11.76 -16.72
N GLU A 38 -45.21 -11.77 -18.04
CA GLU A 38 -45.09 -13.00 -18.84
C GLU A 38 -43.80 -13.76 -18.54
N GLN A 39 -42.69 -13.06 -18.37
CA GLN A 39 -41.42 -13.64 -17.94
C GLN A 39 -41.52 -14.20 -16.51
N ALA A 40 -42.23 -13.50 -15.62
CA ALA A 40 -42.48 -13.96 -14.26
C ALA A 40 -43.30 -15.26 -14.23
N ASP A 41 -44.28 -15.42 -15.13
CA ASP A 41 -45.06 -16.66 -15.25
C ASP A 41 -44.17 -17.86 -15.59
N VAL A 42 -43.16 -17.67 -16.46
CA VAL A 42 -42.16 -18.72 -16.78
C VAL A 42 -41.35 -19.09 -15.55
N CYS A 43 -40.81 -18.11 -14.82
CA CYS A 43 -40.04 -18.38 -13.59
C CYS A 43 -40.89 -19.10 -12.52
N LEU A 44 -42.16 -18.71 -12.36
CA LEU A 44 -43.10 -19.33 -11.41
C LEU A 44 -43.47 -20.77 -11.79
N ALA A 45 -43.52 -21.09 -13.09
CA ALA A 45 -43.76 -22.44 -13.58
C ALA A 45 -42.54 -23.36 -13.46
N MET A 46 -41.34 -22.81 -13.32
CA MET A 46 -40.10 -23.58 -13.14
C MET A 46 -39.89 -24.03 -11.70
N LYS A 47 -39.16 -25.13 -11.52
CA LYS A 47 -38.69 -25.62 -10.23
C LYS A 47 -37.31 -25.04 -9.95
N ARG A 48 -37.17 -24.40 -8.79
CA ARG A 48 -35.91 -23.83 -8.32
C ARG A 48 -34.80 -24.89 -8.24
N ARG A 49 -33.61 -24.57 -8.76
CA ARG A 49 -32.41 -25.42 -8.83
C ARG A 49 -32.64 -26.78 -9.49
N LYS A 50 -33.47 -26.82 -10.52
CA LYS A 50 -33.66 -28.00 -11.37
C LYS A 50 -33.52 -27.61 -12.84
N GLU A 51 -32.79 -28.42 -13.57
CA GLU A 51 -32.72 -28.33 -15.03
C GLU A 51 -34.04 -28.82 -15.62
N GLU A 52 -34.65 -28.03 -16.49
CA GLU A 52 -35.93 -28.33 -17.11
C GLU A 52 -35.88 -28.09 -18.62
N LYS A 53 -36.59 -28.95 -19.36
CA LYS A 53 -36.74 -28.82 -20.81
C LYS A 53 -37.79 -27.75 -21.13
N VAL A 54 -37.61 -27.07 -22.26
CA VAL A 54 -38.53 -26.00 -22.68
C VAL A 54 -39.94 -26.54 -22.94
N GLU A 55 -40.07 -27.77 -23.44
CA GLU A 55 -41.35 -28.43 -23.65
C GLU A 55 -42.16 -28.55 -22.34
N ASP A 56 -41.50 -28.96 -21.25
CA ASP A 56 -42.13 -29.13 -19.94
C ASP A 56 -42.52 -27.78 -19.33
N ILE A 57 -41.72 -26.74 -19.58
CA ILE A 57 -42.02 -25.37 -19.13
C ILE A 57 -43.21 -24.83 -19.94
N ALA A 58 -43.18 -24.96 -21.26
CA ALA A 58 -44.20 -24.51 -22.21
C ALA A 58 -45.57 -25.13 -21.90
N GLU A 59 -45.60 -26.43 -21.58
CA GLU A 59 -46.82 -27.13 -21.16
C GLU A 59 -47.41 -26.51 -19.88
N ARG A 60 -46.58 -26.17 -18.89
CA ARG A 60 -47.04 -25.59 -17.62
C ARG A 60 -47.51 -24.14 -17.74
N VAL A 61 -46.88 -23.34 -18.61
CA VAL A 61 -47.33 -21.95 -18.86
C VAL A 61 -48.43 -21.85 -19.90
N GLY A 62 -48.71 -22.92 -20.66
CA GLY A 62 -49.71 -22.93 -21.72
C GLY A 62 -49.34 -22.10 -22.95
N ARG A 63 -48.04 -22.02 -23.29
CA ARG A 63 -47.50 -21.26 -24.44
C ARG A 63 -46.87 -22.20 -25.48
N SER A 64 -46.56 -21.67 -26.67
CA SER A 64 -45.83 -22.44 -27.68
C SER A 64 -44.38 -22.68 -27.24
N TYR A 65 -43.74 -23.71 -27.81
CA TYR A 65 -42.32 -23.97 -27.60
C TYR A 65 -41.47 -22.75 -27.97
N SER A 66 -41.73 -22.13 -29.13
CA SER A 66 -40.95 -20.99 -29.64
C SER A 66 -41.02 -19.80 -28.70
N ASP A 67 -42.22 -19.42 -28.26
CA ASP A 67 -42.40 -18.27 -27.36
C ASP A 67 -41.74 -18.53 -26.00
N THR A 68 -41.85 -19.76 -25.50
CA THR A 68 -41.25 -20.15 -24.21
C THR A 68 -39.73 -20.16 -24.31
N PHE A 69 -39.17 -20.71 -25.39
CA PHE A 69 -37.73 -20.72 -25.66
C PHE A 69 -37.18 -19.28 -25.72
N GLU A 70 -37.81 -18.41 -26.50
CA GLU A 70 -37.42 -17.00 -26.61
C GLU A 70 -37.48 -16.29 -25.24
N THR A 71 -38.53 -16.52 -24.46
CA THR A 71 -38.66 -15.96 -23.10
C THR A 71 -37.56 -16.48 -22.17
N CYS A 72 -37.26 -17.79 -22.22
CA CYS A 72 -36.18 -18.39 -21.43
C CYS A 72 -34.80 -17.82 -21.82
N MET A 73 -34.56 -17.59 -23.11
CA MET A 73 -33.33 -16.95 -23.58
C MET A 73 -33.23 -15.49 -23.12
N GLN A 74 -34.31 -14.71 -23.20
CA GLN A 74 -34.34 -13.34 -22.65
C GLN A 74 -34.02 -13.33 -21.16
N LEU A 75 -34.67 -14.20 -20.38
CA LEU A 75 -34.40 -14.34 -18.95
C LEU A 75 -32.97 -14.79 -18.66
N THR A 76 -32.36 -15.59 -19.54
CA THR A 76 -30.96 -16.00 -19.43
C THR A 76 -30.01 -14.82 -19.71
N ASP A 77 -30.30 -14.02 -20.73
CA ASP A 77 -29.56 -12.79 -21.04
C ASP A 77 -29.64 -11.79 -19.89
N MET A 78 -30.83 -11.62 -19.29
CA MET A 78 -31.05 -10.82 -18.08
C MET A 78 -30.30 -11.37 -16.85
N GLY A 79 -29.92 -12.65 -16.85
CA GLY A 79 -29.22 -13.32 -15.74
C GLY A 79 -30.15 -13.93 -14.69
N ILE A 80 -31.43 -14.10 -15.00
CA ILE A 80 -32.43 -14.70 -14.10
C ILE A 80 -32.46 -16.21 -14.25
N LEU A 81 -32.32 -16.71 -15.47
CA LEU A 81 -32.16 -18.13 -15.77
C LEU A 81 -30.73 -18.46 -16.17
N GLU A 82 -30.40 -19.73 -16.09
CA GLU A 82 -29.14 -20.25 -16.58
C GLU A 82 -29.39 -21.32 -17.64
N LEU A 83 -28.75 -21.14 -18.80
CA LEU A 83 -28.75 -22.13 -19.87
C LEU A 83 -27.86 -23.31 -19.50
N LYS A 84 -28.33 -24.53 -19.74
CA LYS A 84 -27.63 -25.78 -19.44
C LYS A 84 -27.53 -26.61 -20.72
N PRO A 85 -26.45 -26.44 -21.49
CA PRO A 85 -26.25 -27.21 -22.72
C PRO A 85 -26.10 -28.70 -22.42
N GLN A 86 -26.84 -29.53 -23.15
CA GLN A 86 -26.80 -30.99 -23.03
C GLN A 86 -25.90 -31.59 -24.12
N SER A 87 -25.38 -32.79 -23.86
CA SER A 87 -24.46 -33.48 -24.78
C SER A 87 -25.12 -33.94 -26.09
N ASP A 88 -26.45 -34.04 -26.12
CA ASP A 88 -27.25 -34.37 -27.30
C ASP A 88 -27.56 -33.15 -28.19
N GLY A 89 -27.04 -31.97 -27.83
CA GLY A 89 -27.25 -30.71 -28.55
C GLY A 89 -28.53 -29.99 -28.17
N THR A 90 -29.34 -30.51 -27.23
CA THR A 90 -30.47 -29.79 -26.66
C THR A 90 -30.03 -28.82 -25.57
N ASP A 91 -30.85 -27.82 -25.30
CA ASP A 91 -30.63 -26.84 -24.24
C ASP A 91 -31.74 -26.99 -23.18
N THR A 92 -31.35 -27.11 -21.92
CA THR A 92 -32.25 -27.02 -20.76
C THR A 92 -32.00 -25.72 -20.01
N PHE A 93 -32.93 -25.35 -19.13
CA PHE A 93 -32.83 -24.13 -18.33
C PHE A 93 -32.96 -24.46 -16.84
N GLU A 94 -32.19 -23.76 -16.02
CA GLU A 94 -32.27 -23.82 -14.57
C GLU A 94 -32.67 -22.44 -14.02
N LEU A 95 -33.58 -22.42 -13.04
CA LEU A 95 -33.87 -21.25 -12.22
C LEU A 95 -33.00 -21.29 -10.95
N PRO A 96 -31.88 -20.54 -10.87
CA PRO A 96 -31.02 -20.51 -9.70
C PRO A 96 -31.66 -19.78 -8.51
N ILE A 97 -30.97 -19.77 -7.37
CA ILE A 97 -31.32 -18.89 -6.24
C ILE A 97 -30.70 -17.50 -6.46
N PHE A 98 -31.03 -16.55 -5.59
CA PHE A 98 -30.44 -15.20 -5.66
C PHE A 98 -28.92 -15.20 -5.58
N VAL A 99 -28.34 -15.89 -4.59
CA VAL A 99 -26.89 -15.95 -4.37
C VAL A 99 -26.45 -17.33 -3.87
N PRO A 100 -25.46 -17.94 -4.51
CA PRO A 100 -25.00 -17.64 -5.86
C PRO A 100 -26.04 -17.96 -6.92
N GLY A 101 -26.15 -17.09 -7.92
CA GLY A 101 -27.02 -17.29 -9.06
C GLY A 101 -27.43 -15.96 -9.69
N VAL A 102 -28.69 -15.57 -9.47
CA VAL A 102 -29.33 -14.48 -10.20
C VAL A 102 -28.50 -13.20 -10.14
N TYR A 103 -28.05 -12.75 -8.96
CA TYR A 103 -27.33 -11.48 -8.88
C TYR A 103 -25.96 -11.51 -9.57
N GLU A 104 -25.20 -12.60 -9.46
CA GLU A 104 -23.94 -12.74 -10.17
C GLU A 104 -24.15 -12.69 -11.70
N LEU A 105 -25.17 -13.39 -12.20
CA LEU A 105 -25.47 -13.47 -13.62
C LEU A 105 -26.06 -12.17 -14.19
N MET A 106 -26.82 -11.42 -13.38
CA MET A 106 -27.30 -10.09 -13.73
C MET A 106 -26.14 -9.10 -13.85
N MET A 107 -25.18 -9.12 -12.91
CA MET A 107 -23.99 -8.24 -12.96
C MET A 107 -23.07 -8.54 -14.14
N LEU A 108 -23.09 -9.76 -14.68
CA LEU A 108 -22.31 -10.11 -15.86
C LEU A 108 -22.89 -9.55 -17.17
N ASN A 109 -24.16 -9.15 -17.19
CA ASN A 109 -24.72 -8.35 -18.28
C ASN A 109 -24.35 -6.88 -18.03
N ARG A 110 -23.21 -6.44 -18.58
CA ARG A 110 -22.64 -5.10 -18.33
C ARG A 110 -23.58 -3.97 -18.77
N GLU A 111 -24.18 -4.09 -19.94
CA GLU A 111 -25.12 -3.07 -20.46
C GLU A 111 -26.33 -2.93 -19.53
N GLN A 112 -26.92 -4.06 -19.12
CA GLN A 112 -28.02 -4.06 -18.15
C GLN A 112 -27.57 -3.48 -16.80
N ALA A 113 -26.43 -3.93 -16.27
CA ALA A 113 -25.92 -3.44 -14.99
C ALA A 113 -25.71 -1.92 -15.02
N ASP A 114 -25.09 -1.39 -16.08
CA ASP A 114 -24.86 0.06 -16.24
C ASP A 114 -26.16 0.86 -16.32
N MET A 115 -27.19 0.33 -16.99
CA MET A 115 -28.52 0.98 -17.08
C MET A 115 -29.36 0.85 -15.79
N HIS A 116 -29.11 -0.19 -14.99
CA HIS A 116 -29.88 -0.56 -13.81
C HIS A 116 -29.00 -0.66 -12.55
N PRO A 117 -28.52 0.47 -12.01
CA PRO A 117 -27.65 0.50 -10.83
C PRO A 117 -28.28 -0.08 -9.56
N GLU A 118 -29.61 -0.22 -9.53
CA GLU A 118 -30.31 -0.95 -8.48
C GLU A 118 -29.87 -2.42 -8.36
N ILE A 119 -29.35 -3.05 -9.42
CA ILE A 119 -28.84 -4.44 -9.38
C ILE A 119 -27.66 -4.56 -8.42
N ALA A 120 -26.67 -3.69 -8.54
CA ALA A 120 -25.50 -3.70 -7.66
C ALA A 120 -25.90 -3.46 -6.19
N ARG A 121 -26.79 -2.48 -5.96
CA ARG A 121 -27.35 -2.19 -4.64
C ARG A 121 -28.10 -3.41 -4.08
N ALA A 122 -28.93 -4.07 -4.90
CA ALA A 122 -29.69 -5.25 -4.48
C ALA A 122 -28.77 -6.41 -4.12
N PHE A 123 -27.71 -6.63 -4.90
CA PHE A 123 -26.76 -7.69 -4.62
C PHE A 123 -26.01 -7.44 -3.30
N GLU A 124 -25.51 -6.22 -3.08
CA GLU A 124 -24.82 -5.84 -1.85
C GLU A 124 -25.73 -5.99 -0.62
N GLN A 125 -26.95 -5.45 -0.71
CA GLN A 125 -27.94 -5.44 0.38
C GLN A 125 -28.43 -6.86 0.70
N TYR A 126 -28.85 -7.63 -0.31
CA TYR A 126 -29.37 -8.99 -0.13
C TYR A 126 -28.34 -9.88 0.57
N THR A 127 -27.08 -9.81 0.14
CA THR A 127 -26.00 -10.63 0.72
C THR A 127 -25.67 -10.21 2.15
N ARG A 128 -25.86 -8.95 2.53
CA ARG A 128 -25.68 -8.49 3.91
C ARG A 128 -26.82 -8.97 4.80
N GLU A 129 -28.06 -8.64 4.45
CA GLU A 129 -29.26 -8.95 5.26
C GLU A 129 -29.52 -10.45 5.41
N THR A 130 -29.27 -11.21 4.34
CA THR A 130 -29.47 -12.67 4.37
C THR A 130 -28.47 -13.37 5.26
N VAL A 131 -27.21 -12.93 5.25
CA VAL A 131 -26.13 -13.57 6.01
C VAL A 131 -26.22 -13.24 7.50
N GLU A 132 -26.61 -12.01 7.85
CA GLU A 132 -26.82 -11.58 9.24
C GLU A 132 -27.70 -12.56 10.03
N GLN A 133 -28.78 -13.04 9.40
CA GLN A 133 -29.73 -13.98 10.00
C GLN A 133 -29.13 -15.37 10.28
N VAL A 134 -28.08 -15.77 9.58
CA VAL A 134 -27.56 -17.15 9.59
C VAL A 134 -26.11 -17.28 10.06
N THR A 135 -25.36 -16.17 10.15
CA THR A 135 -23.91 -16.18 10.41
C THR A 135 -23.54 -16.93 11.70
N GLN A 136 -24.27 -16.69 12.79
CA GLN A 136 -24.02 -17.32 14.11
C GLN A 136 -24.32 -18.83 14.14
N MET A 137 -25.20 -19.31 13.26
CA MET A 137 -25.63 -20.71 13.23
C MET A 137 -24.95 -21.52 12.13
N MET A 138 -24.21 -20.87 11.24
CA MET A 138 -23.57 -21.53 10.11
C MET A 138 -22.48 -22.51 10.62
N PRO A 139 -22.52 -23.79 10.21
CA PRO A 139 -21.40 -24.70 10.43
C PRO A 139 -20.14 -24.14 9.77
N MET A 140 -18.98 -24.46 10.34
CA MET A 140 -17.71 -23.99 9.81
C MET A 140 -17.55 -24.37 8.32
N GLY A 141 -17.13 -23.40 7.51
CA GLY A 141 -16.83 -23.58 6.09
C GLY A 141 -18.06 -23.96 5.25
N ASN A 142 -19.27 -23.58 5.68
CA ASN A 142 -20.53 -23.86 4.98
C ASN A 142 -21.27 -22.60 4.51
N GLY A 143 -20.60 -21.45 4.44
CA GLY A 143 -21.10 -20.30 3.69
C GLY A 143 -21.17 -20.58 2.18
N ALA A 144 -21.76 -19.65 1.44
CA ALA A 144 -21.98 -19.78 0.00
C ALA A 144 -20.69 -19.99 -0.81
N MET A 145 -19.60 -19.39 -0.33
CA MET A 145 -18.24 -19.56 -0.85
C MET A 145 -17.34 -20.09 0.26
N ARG A 146 -16.31 -20.84 -0.11
CA ARG A 146 -15.31 -21.38 0.82
C ARG A 146 -13.91 -21.09 0.34
N VAL A 147 -13.06 -20.63 1.25
CA VAL A 147 -11.63 -20.45 1.01
C VAL A 147 -10.98 -21.79 0.72
N ILE A 148 -10.21 -21.81 -0.37
CA ILE A 148 -9.26 -22.87 -0.67
C ILE A 148 -7.86 -22.28 -0.45
N PRO A 149 -6.99 -22.93 0.34
CA PRO A 149 -5.64 -22.42 0.51
C PRO A 149 -4.88 -22.38 -0.82
N VAL A 150 -3.95 -21.44 -0.96
CA VAL A 150 -2.97 -21.48 -2.05
C VAL A 150 -2.29 -22.84 -2.00
N GLU A 151 -2.37 -23.57 -3.10
CA GLU A 151 -2.05 -25.00 -3.09
C GLU A 151 -0.57 -25.27 -2.77
N SER A 152 0.32 -24.35 -3.16
CA SER A 152 1.76 -24.41 -2.83
C SER A 152 2.06 -24.17 -1.34
N ALA A 153 1.13 -23.56 -0.59
CA ALA A 153 1.26 -23.38 0.86
C ALA A 153 0.90 -24.66 1.65
N ILE A 154 0.20 -25.63 1.04
CA ILE A 154 -0.25 -26.85 1.71
C ILE A 154 0.90 -27.87 1.77
N GLN A 155 1.35 -28.18 2.99
CA GLN A 155 2.35 -29.21 3.23
C GLN A 155 1.85 -30.59 2.75
N ALA A 156 2.71 -31.34 2.07
CA ALA A 156 2.34 -32.58 1.37
C ALA A 156 1.66 -33.60 2.29
N GLU A 157 2.17 -33.78 3.52
CA GLU A 157 1.65 -34.69 4.54
C GLU A 157 0.27 -34.30 5.10
N THR A 158 -0.13 -33.04 4.92
CA THR A 158 -1.42 -32.51 5.38
C THR A 158 -2.51 -32.57 4.32
N ARG A 159 -2.18 -32.95 3.07
CA ARG A 159 -3.15 -33.15 1.99
C ARG A 159 -4.03 -34.37 2.30
N LYS A 160 -5.34 -34.15 2.39
CA LYS A 160 -6.31 -35.22 2.78
C LYS A 160 -7.48 -35.36 1.82
N ALA A 161 -7.88 -34.30 1.12
CA ALA A 161 -9.06 -34.34 0.27
C ALA A 161 -8.88 -33.53 -1.03
N PRO A 162 -9.18 -34.12 -2.22
CA PRO A 162 -9.01 -33.43 -3.50
C PRO A 162 -9.84 -32.15 -3.65
N TYR A 163 -10.99 -32.05 -2.97
CA TYR A 163 -11.84 -30.86 -3.06
C TYR A 163 -11.21 -29.61 -2.42
N GLU A 164 -10.11 -29.76 -1.68
CA GLU A 164 -9.34 -28.68 -1.05
C GLU A 164 -8.17 -28.20 -1.94
N GLU A 165 -8.08 -28.69 -3.18
CA GLU A 165 -6.99 -28.37 -4.11
C GLU A 165 -7.56 -27.75 -5.39
N ILE A 166 -6.97 -26.65 -5.84
CA ILE A 166 -7.45 -25.96 -7.06
C ILE A 166 -7.11 -26.79 -8.30
N SER A 167 -5.95 -27.44 -8.32
CA SER A 167 -5.51 -28.30 -9.41
C SER A 167 -6.50 -29.44 -9.72
N TYR A 168 -7.13 -30.01 -8.70
CA TYR A 168 -8.19 -31.01 -8.84
C TYR A 168 -9.38 -30.44 -9.61
N TRP A 169 -9.85 -29.24 -9.25
CA TRP A 169 -11.00 -28.61 -9.90
C TRP A 169 -10.70 -28.20 -11.34
N LEU A 170 -9.53 -27.62 -11.61
CA LEU A 170 -9.12 -27.28 -12.97
C LEU A 170 -9.02 -28.53 -13.86
N THR A 171 -8.49 -29.64 -13.33
CA THR A 171 -8.41 -30.91 -14.06
C THR A 171 -9.80 -31.46 -14.36
N LYS A 172 -10.68 -31.46 -13.35
CA LYS A 172 -12.06 -31.94 -13.49
C LYS A 172 -12.84 -31.20 -14.59
N TYR A 173 -12.63 -29.90 -14.70
CA TYR A 173 -13.36 -29.03 -15.61
C TYR A 173 -12.54 -28.54 -16.80
N GLN A 174 -11.40 -29.17 -17.12
CA GLN A 174 -10.43 -28.69 -18.11
C GLN A 174 -11.00 -28.26 -19.47
N ASN A 175 -12.12 -28.84 -19.90
CA ASN A 175 -12.78 -28.54 -21.18
C ASN A 175 -13.90 -27.49 -21.05
N HIS A 176 -14.25 -27.06 -19.84
CA HIS A 176 -15.39 -26.21 -19.50
C HIS A 176 -14.95 -25.11 -18.53
N ILE A 177 -13.94 -24.32 -18.93
CA ILE A 177 -13.41 -23.20 -18.16
C ILE A 177 -13.66 -21.90 -18.92
N ALA A 178 -14.26 -20.92 -18.24
CA ALA A 178 -14.45 -19.57 -18.75
C ALA A 178 -13.89 -18.54 -17.80
N LEU A 179 -13.41 -17.42 -18.35
CA LEU A 179 -12.95 -16.26 -17.61
C LEU A 179 -13.99 -15.15 -17.73
N ALA A 180 -14.41 -14.61 -16.59
CA ALA A 180 -15.40 -13.57 -16.47
C ALA A 180 -14.88 -12.42 -15.58
N PRO A 181 -15.44 -11.20 -15.74
CA PRO A 181 -15.25 -10.14 -14.76
C PRO A 181 -15.70 -10.56 -13.35
N CYS A 182 -15.02 -10.07 -12.33
CA CYS A 182 -15.38 -10.25 -10.94
C CYS A 182 -16.62 -9.42 -10.59
N GLN A 183 -17.72 -10.10 -10.28
CA GLN A 183 -19.02 -9.46 -10.02
C GLN A 183 -18.97 -8.59 -8.77
N CYS A 184 -18.25 -8.99 -7.72
CA CYS A 184 -18.06 -8.17 -6.51
C CYS A 184 -17.33 -6.85 -6.80
N ARG A 185 -16.34 -6.86 -7.71
CA ARG A 185 -15.63 -5.64 -8.14
C ARG A 185 -16.54 -4.74 -8.96
N LEU A 186 -17.36 -5.30 -9.84
CA LEU A 186 -18.38 -4.54 -10.58
C LEU A 186 -19.37 -3.87 -9.63
N VAL A 187 -19.90 -4.61 -8.64
CA VAL A 187 -20.81 -4.06 -7.62
C VAL A 187 -20.18 -2.88 -6.89
N ARG A 188 -18.98 -3.07 -6.32
CA ARG A 188 -18.30 -2.01 -5.57
C ARG A 188 -17.96 -0.81 -6.45
N THR A 189 -17.52 -1.04 -7.68
CA THR A 189 -17.22 0.03 -8.65
C THR A 189 -18.48 0.84 -8.96
N GLN A 190 -19.59 0.17 -9.22
CA GLN A 190 -20.87 0.83 -9.52
C GLN A 190 -21.42 1.63 -8.32
N MET A 191 -21.10 1.20 -7.10
CA MET A 191 -21.44 1.92 -5.87
C MET A 191 -20.46 3.06 -5.52
N GLY A 192 -19.38 3.26 -6.29
CA GLY A 192 -18.34 4.25 -5.97
C GLY A 192 -17.40 3.82 -4.83
N GLU A 193 -17.36 2.52 -4.55
CA GLU A 193 -16.64 1.92 -3.43
C GLU A 193 -15.52 0.97 -3.88
N GLY A 194 -15.01 1.09 -5.09
CA GLY A 194 -13.89 0.29 -5.57
C GLY A 194 -12.57 0.55 -4.80
N SER A 195 -11.59 -0.35 -4.92
CA SER A 195 -10.30 -0.31 -4.20
C SER A 195 -9.10 0.05 -5.09
N GLY A 196 -9.33 0.36 -6.36
CA GLY A 196 -8.30 0.46 -7.41
C GLY A 196 -8.19 -0.81 -8.27
N ASP A 197 -8.63 -1.95 -7.74
CA ASP A 197 -8.56 -3.22 -8.47
C ASP A 197 -9.65 -3.34 -9.55
N LEU A 198 -9.22 -3.58 -10.79
CA LEU A 198 -10.13 -3.77 -11.91
C LEU A 198 -10.83 -5.13 -11.87
N ALA A 199 -12.08 -5.17 -12.36
CA ALA A 199 -12.94 -6.35 -12.31
C ALA A 199 -12.50 -7.44 -13.29
N GLU A 200 -11.82 -7.05 -14.35
CA GLU A 200 -11.54 -7.84 -15.52
C GLU A 200 -10.62 -9.04 -15.21
N GLU A 201 -10.93 -10.17 -15.82
CA GLU A 201 -10.04 -11.34 -15.91
C GLU A 201 -9.66 -12.03 -14.59
N LEU A 202 -10.55 -12.00 -13.58
CA LEU A 202 -10.29 -12.60 -12.26
C LEU A 202 -11.26 -13.72 -11.85
N CYS A 203 -12.47 -13.81 -12.39
CA CYS A 203 -13.42 -14.85 -11.97
C CYS A 203 -13.39 -16.03 -12.96
N ILE A 204 -13.13 -17.23 -12.47
CA ILE A 204 -13.10 -18.45 -13.28
C ILE A 204 -14.42 -19.19 -13.09
N ILE A 205 -15.21 -19.29 -14.15
CA ILE A 205 -16.48 -20.02 -14.18
C ILE A 205 -16.22 -21.42 -14.76
N LEU A 206 -16.89 -22.43 -14.22
CA LEU A 206 -16.62 -23.85 -14.49
C LEU A 206 -17.88 -24.62 -14.91
N GLY A 207 -17.68 -25.70 -15.68
CA GLY A 207 -18.73 -26.65 -16.03
C GLY A 207 -19.86 -26.05 -16.87
N ALA A 208 -21.09 -26.49 -16.64
CA ALA A 208 -22.25 -26.00 -17.39
C ALA A 208 -22.45 -24.47 -17.31
N SER A 209 -22.07 -23.87 -16.17
CA SER A 209 -22.11 -22.42 -16.00
C SER A 209 -21.14 -21.67 -16.90
N ALA A 210 -19.96 -22.26 -17.15
CA ALA A 210 -19.00 -21.71 -18.10
C ALA A 210 -19.60 -21.69 -19.52
N GLU A 211 -20.23 -22.80 -19.92
CA GLU A 211 -20.86 -22.93 -21.23
C GLU A 211 -22.02 -21.94 -21.42
N SER A 212 -22.84 -21.76 -20.39
CA SER A 212 -23.90 -20.74 -20.34
C SER A 212 -23.36 -19.34 -20.55
N CYS A 213 -22.33 -18.96 -19.78
CA CYS A 213 -21.72 -17.63 -19.86
C CYS A 213 -21.02 -17.39 -21.19
N ILE A 214 -20.44 -18.43 -21.80
CA ILE A 214 -19.84 -18.33 -23.14
C ILE A 214 -20.92 -18.12 -24.21
N LYS A 215 -21.99 -18.92 -24.19
CA LYS A 215 -23.10 -18.81 -25.16
C LYS A 215 -23.80 -17.44 -25.09
N THR A 216 -23.84 -16.83 -23.91
CA THR A 216 -24.48 -15.52 -23.66
C THR A 216 -23.52 -14.34 -23.79
N GLY A 217 -22.24 -14.56 -24.15
CA GLY A 217 -21.25 -13.49 -24.29
C GLY A 217 -20.77 -12.87 -22.98
N LYS A 218 -21.17 -13.43 -21.83
CA LYS A 218 -20.83 -12.97 -20.46
C LYS A 218 -19.43 -13.37 -20.01
N ALA A 219 -18.84 -14.39 -20.64
CA ALA A 219 -17.49 -14.88 -20.33
C ALA A 219 -16.81 -15.43 -21.59
N ARG A 220 -15.47 -15.52 -21.56
CA ARG A 220 -14.68 -16.11 -22.65
C ARG A 220 -14.09 -17.45 -22.25
N ARG A 221 -14.07 -18.43 -23.16
CA ARG A 221 -13.39 -19.71 -22.91
C ARG A 221 -11.89 -19.50 -22.71
N ILE A 222 -11.31 -20.24 -21.79
CA ILE A 222 -9.86 -20.31 -21.57
C ILE A 222 -9.39 -21.75 -21.41
N THR A 223 -8.10 -21.99 -21.61
CA THR A 223 -7.49 -23.29 -21.31
C THR A 223 -7.20 -23.40 -19.81
N ARG A 224 -6.87 -24.61 -19.37
CA ARG A 224 -6.41 -24.87 -18.01
C ARG A 224 -5.15 -24.07 -17.67
N GLU A 225 -4.17 -24.05 -18.57
CA GLU A 225 -2.89 -23.35 -18.37
C GLU A 225 -3.14 -21.86 -18.17
N LYS A 226 -4.05 -21.28 -18.97
CA LYS A 226 -4.41 -19.87 -18.80
C LYS A 226 -5.13 -19.61 -17.47
N ALA A 227 -5.92 -20.56 -16.97
CA ALA A 227 -6.53 -20.45 -15.65
C ALA A 227 -5.48 -20.47 -14.52
N GLU A 228 -4.45 -21.32 -14.66
CA GLU A 228 -3.30 -21.37 -13.74
C GLU A 228 -2.52 -20.04 -13.73
N GLU A 229 -2.29 -19.42 -14.90
CA GLU A 229 -1.68 -18.07 -14.98
C GLU A 229 -2.51 -17.01 -14.24
N VAL A 230 -3.84 -17.03 -14.37
CA VAL A 230 -4.74 -16.10 -13.67
C VAL A 230 -4.66 -16.29 -12.15
N LEU A 231 -4.61 -17.55 -11.68
CA LEU A 231 -4.47 -17.87 -10.26
C LEU A 231 -3.11 -17.43 -9.72
N GLN A 232 -2.03 -17.68 -10.44
CA GLN A 232 -0.68 -17.22 -10.06
C GLN A 232 -0.60 -15.70 -10.00
N LEU A 233 -1.24 -15.00 -10.95
CA LEU A 233 -1.33 -13.54 -10.91
C LEU A 233 -2.14 -13.05 -9.69
N ALA A 234 -3.26 -13.71 -9.37
CA ALA A 234 -4.04 -13.42 -8.18
C ALA A 234 -3.23 -13.64 -6.89
N GLU A 235 -2.46 -14.73 -6.81
CA GLU A 235 -1.53 -15.03 -5.71
C GLU A 235 -0.42 -13.98 -5.63
N LYS A 236 0.16 -13.53 -6.75
CA LYS A 236 1.14 -12.42 -6.76
C LYS A 236 0.53 -11.10 -6.28
N ARG A 237 -0.77 -10.88 -6.50
CA ARG A 237 -1.53 -9.72 -6.00
C ARG A 237 -2.05 -9.88 -4.56
N GLY A 238 -2.01 -11.10 -4.01
CA GLY A 238 -2.40 -11.37 -2.63
C GLY A 238 -3.90 -11.58 -2.48
N TYR A 239 -4.56 -12.00 -3.55
CA TYR A 239 -5.98 -12.28 -3.56
C TYR A 239 -6.24 -13.72 -3.12
N THR A 240 -7.25 -13.88 -2.28
CA THR A 240 -7.61 -15.18 -1.70
C THR A 240 -8.49 -15.98 -2.63
N HIS A 241 -8.11 -17.24 -2.86
CA HIS A 241 -8.92 -18.19 -3.62
C HIS A 241 -10.16 -18.66 -2.83
N GLN A 242 -11.31 -18.63 -3.48
CA GLN A 242 -12.55 -19.22 -2.97
C GLN A 242 -13.25 -20.06 -4.04
N VAL A 243 -13.99 -21.08 -3.63
CA VAL A 243 -14.87 -21.86 -4.50
C VAL A 243 -16.31 -21.79 -4.03
N SER A 244 -17.25 -21.94 -4.96
CA SER A 244 -18.66 -22.13 -4.62
C SER A 244 -18.87 -23.36 -3.73
N ASN A 245 -19.72 -23.26 -2.71
CA ASN A 245 -19.71 -24.22 -1.61
C ASN A 245 -21.11 -24.72 -1.18
N MET A 246 -22.07 -24.79 -2.12
CA MET A 246 -23.45 -25.21 -1.85
C MET A 246 -23.90 -26.49 -2.55
N ASP A 247 -23.02 -27.13 -3.34
CA ASP A 247 -23.32 -28.33 -4.13
C ASP A 247 -22.63 -29.59 -3.57
N GLY A 248 -22.13 -29.52 -2.34
CA GLY A 248 -21.37 -30.59 -1.70
C GLY A 248 -19.94 -30.70 -2.20
N GLN A 249 -19.29 -31.83 -1.95
CA GLN A 249 -17.85 -32.02 -2.18
C GLN A 249 -17.48 -32.32 -3.65
N THR A 250 -18.47 -32.52 -4.51
CA THR A 250 -18.23 -33.07 -5.86
C THR A 250 -18.53 -32.07 -6.97
N LYS A 251 -19.04 -30.87 -6.67
CA LYS A 251 -19.38 -29.89 -7.69
C LYS A 251 -19.06 -28.50 -7.17
N ILE A 252 -18.38 -27.73 -8.01
CA ILE A 252 -18.28 -26.28 -7.91
C ILE A 252 -18.59 -25.70 -9.29
N TRP A 253 -19.02 -24.45 -9.35
CA TRP A 253 -19.30 -23.74 -10.61
C TRP A 253 -18.42 -22.49 -10.78
N ALA A 254 -17.69 -22.06 -9.76
CA ALA A 254 -16.74 -20.95 -9.85
C ALA A 254 -15.53 -21.11 -8.91
N ILE A 255 -14.40 -20.56 -9.34
CA ILE A 255 -13.23 -20.20 -8.54
C ILE A 255 -13.09 -18.67 -8.57
N CYS A 256 -13.09 -18.04 -7.41
CA CYS A 256 -13.03 -16.59 -7.25
C CYS A 256 -11.69 -16.16 -6.63
N ASN A 257 -11.08 -15.12 -7.23
CA ASN A 257 -9.84 -14.50 -6.76
C ASN A 257 -10.14 -13.20 -5.99
N CYS A 258 -10.26 -13.32 -4.67
CA CYS A 258 -10.95 -12.34 -3.83
C CYS A 258 -10.00 -11.37 -3.15
N GLN A 259 -10.16 -10.08 -3.42
CA GLN A 259 -9.52 -9.02 -2.64
C GLN A 259 -10.36 -8.72 -1.39
N ARG A 260 -9.65 -8.42 -0.30
CA ARG A 260 -10.14 -8.21 1.06
C ARG A 260 -11.33 -7.26 1.17
N ASP A 261 -11.20 -6.07 0.60
CA ASP A 261 -12.09 -4.93 0.78
C ASP A 261 -13.19 -4.86 -0.28
N ILE A 262 -13.15 -5.75 -1.27
CA ILE A 262 -14.14 -5.82 -2.35
C ILE A 262 -15.10 -6.99 -2.19
N CYS A 263 -14.59 -8.16 -1.81
CA CYS A 263 -15.35 -9.40 -1.96
C CYS A 263 -16.55 -9.48 -1.02
N LEU A 264 -17.76 -9.59 -1.59
CA LEU A 264 -19.01 -9.75 -0.83
C LEU A 264 -19.07 -11.06 -0.04
N ALA A 265 -18.34 -12.09 -0.49
CA ALA A 265 -18.24 -13.37 0.21
C ALA A 265 -17.22 -13.33 1.36
N LEU A 266 -16.02 -12.76 1.19
CA LEU A 266 -15.07 -12.61 2.31
C LEU A 266 -15.61 -11.65 3.37
N ARG A 267 -16.34 -10.61 2.95
CA ARG A 267 -17.05 -9.68 3.84
C ARG A 267 -17.88 -10.43 4.88
N THR A 268 -18.47 -11.58 4.54
CA THR A 268 -19.25 -12.34 5.51
C THR A 268 -18.43 -12.79 6.73
N SER A 269 -17.13 -13.05 6.56
CA SER A 269 -16.26 -13.38 7.68
C SER A 269 -15.70 -12.14 8.39
N GLN A 270 -15.46 -11.07 7.65
CA GLN A 270 -14.88 -9.83 8.19
C GLN A 270 -15.92 -8.96 8.91
N TYR A 271 -17.04 -8.68 8.23
CA TYR A 271 -18.14 -7.85 8.74
C TYR A 271 -18.83 -8.51 9.94
N PHE A 272 -19.17 -9.79 9.85
CA PHE A 272 -19.80 -10.50 10.99
C PHE A 272 -18.76 -11.04 11.97
N ASN A 273 -17.48 -10.73 11.73
CA ASN A 273 -16.35 -11.00 12.61
C ASN A 273 -16.21 -12.47 13.01
N THR A 274 -16.57 -13.38 12.11
CA THR A 274 -16.52 -14.82 12.36
C THR A 274 -15.92 -15.55 11.17
N PRO A 275 -14.95 -16.45 11.36
CA PRO A 275 -14.30 -17.14 10.25
C PRO A 275 -15.20 -18.18 9.59
N ASN A 276 -16.27 -18.62 10.28
CA ASN A 276 -17.03 -19.81 9.92
C ASN A 276 -17.74 -19.72 8.56
N MET A 277 -17.99 -18.49 8.09
CA MET A 277 -18.65 -18.27 6.81
C MET A 277 -17.75 -18.60 5.61
N SER A 278 -16.42 -18.51 5.75
CA SER A 278 -15.50 -18.70 4.61
C SER A 278 -14.35 -19.68 4.88
N ARG A 279 -14.06 -19.99 6.15
CA ARG A 279 -12.84 -20.72 6.58
C ARG A 279 -12.63 -22.08 5.89
N SER A 280 -11.35 -22.36 5.58
CA SER A 280 -10.87 -23.67 5.12
C SER A 280 -10.60 -24.62 6.31
N ASN A 281 -10.14 -25.84 6.06
CA ASN A 281 -9.73 -26.74 7.15
C ASN A 281 -8.34 -26.41 7.74
N TYR A 282 -7.68 -25.36 7.27
CA TYR A 282 -6.31 -25.01 7.61
C TYR A 282 -6.25 -23.79 8.51
N VAL A 283 -5.22 -23.73 9.37
CA VAL A 283 -4.91 -22.57 10.21
C VAL A 283 -3.42 -22.27 10.06
N ALA A 284 -3.11 -20.98 9.99
CA ALA A 284 -1.71 -20.53 9.91
C ALA A 284 -1.06 -20.51 11.30
N GLU A 285 0.21 -20.89 11.36
CA GLU A 285 1.04 -20.92 12.55
C GLU A 285 2.38 -20.25 12.24
N VAL A 286 2.83 -19.36 13.14
CA VAL A 286 4.11 -18.64 13.00
C VAL A 286 5.14 -19.25 13.93
N ASP A 287 6.32 -19.51 13.38
CA ASP A 287 7.55 -19.75 14.10
C ASP A 287 8.23 -18.39 14.39
N PRO A 288 8.19 -17.89 15.64
CA PRO A 288 8.77 -16.59 15.99
C PRO A 288 10.30 -16.54 15.80
N GLU A 289 11.01 -17.67 15.91
CA GLU A 289 12.47 -17.72 15.81
C GLU A 289 12.96 -17.55 14.37
N LYS A 290 12.12 -17.90 13.40
CA LYS A 290 12.40 -17.69 11.97
C LYS A 290 11.88 -16.35 11.46
N CYS A 291 10.95 -15.73 12.17
CA CYS A 291 10.24 -14.56 11.69
C CYS A 291 11.13 -13.31 11.70
N ALA A 292 11.25 -12.66 10.54
CA ALA A 292 12.03 -11.44 10.41
C ALA A 292 11.19 -10.14 10.48
N ALA A 293 9.94 -10.22 10.97
CA ALA A 293 9.01 -9.08 11.07
C ALA A 293 8.89 -8.20 9.81
N CYS A 294 9.03 -8.77 8.62
CA CYS A 294 9.04 -7.96 7.39
C CYS A 294 7.68 -7.30 7.09
N GLY A 295 6.58 -7.82 7.64
CA GLY A 295 5.23 -7.28 7.49
C GLY A 295 4.49 -7.71 6.21
N GLN A 296 5.13 -8.46 5.30
CA GLN A 296 4.51 -8.85 4.03
C GLN A 296 3.27 -9.74 4.20
N CYS A 297 3.31 -10.67 5.16
CA CYS A 297 2.16 -11.51 5.50
C CYS A 297 1.02 -10.73 6.18
N VAL A 298 1.36 -9.67 6.91
CA VAL A 298 0.41 -8.79 7.58
C VAL A 298 -0.40 -8.05 6.51
N GLU A 299 0.28 -7.31 5.63
CA GLU A 299 -0.36 -6.48 4.59
C GLU A 299 -1.27 -7.27 3.63
N THR A 300 -1.00 -8.57 3.44
CA THR A 300 -1.79 -9.43 2.54
C THR A 300 -2.93 -10.19 3.27
N CYS A 301 -2.99 -10.19 4.60
CA CYS A 301 -3.95 -11.02 5.32
C CYS A 301 -5.41 -10.56 5.12
N PRO A 302 -6.27 -11.34 4.43
CA PRO A 302 -7.64 -10.92 4.13
C PRO A 302 -8.50 -10.80 5.39
N ALA A 303 -8.25 -11.62 6.41
CA ALA A 303 -9.03 -11.63 7.64
C ALA A 303 -8.48 -10.68 8.72
N ASN A 304 -7.39 -9.95 8.44
CA ASN A 304 -6.59 -9.21 9.44
C ASN A 304 -6.17 -10.06 10.66
N ALA A 305 -6.08 -11.38 10.47
CA ALA A 305 -5.67 -12.36 11.48
C ALA A 305 -4.16 -12.35 11.76
N VAL A 306 -3.35 -11.70 10.92
CA VAL A 306 -1.89 -11.64 11.07
C VAL A 306 -1.48 -10.20 11.35
N LYS A 307 -0.84 -9.96 12.49
CA LYS A 307 -0.34 -8.64 12.90
C LYS A 307 1.08 -8.78 13.43
N LEU A 308 1.88 -7.71 13.35
CA LEU A 308 3.18 -7.68 14.00
C LEU A 308 3.03 -7.41 15.51
N GLY A 309 3.84 -8.08 16.30
CA GLY A 309 3.96 -7.91 17.74
C GLY A 309 5.42 -7.98 18.20
N PRO A 310 5.70 -7.78 19.49
CA PRO A 310 7.05 -7.87 20.04
C PRO A 310 7.54 -9.33 20.03
N ASN A 311 8.85 -9.49 19.87
CA ASN A 311 9.56 -10.77 19.85
C ASN A 311 10.89 -10.68 20.62
N ILE A 312 10.86 -9.96 21.73
CA ILE A 312 12.01 -9.72 22.60
C ILE A 312 11.62 -10.10 24.04
N CYS A 313 12.62 -10.41 24.87
CA CYS A 313 12.41 -10.65 26.30
C CYS A 313 11.81 -9.39 26.95
N THR A 314 10.77 -9.57 27.76
CA THR A 314 10.10 -8.47 28.45
C THR A 314 10.00 -8.69 29.95
N LYS A 315 10.06 -7.61 30.71
CA LYS A 315 9.91 -7.60 32.18
C LYS A 315 8.50 -8.04 32.58
N ILE A 316 7.49 -7.59 31.83
CA ILE A 316 6.10 -7.98 31.95
C ILE A 316 5.77 -8.88 30.75
N ALA A 317 5.31 -10.10 31.04
CA ALA A 317 4.91 -11.07 30.02
C ALA A 317 3.79 -10.51 29.14
N ILE A 318 3.92 -10.70 27.84
CA ILE A 318 2.97 -10.23 26.84
C ILE A 318 2.02 -11.37 26.47
N GLU A 319 0.72 -11.11 26.55
CA GLU A 319 -0.32 -11.98 26.00
C GLU A 319 -0.93 -11.33 24.75
N PHE A 320 -1.08 -12.12 23.69
CA PHE A 320 -1.72 -11.67 22.46
C PHE A 320 -3.21 -12.02 22.50
N PRO A 321 -4.11 -11.05 22.20
CA PRO A 321 -5.54 -11.32 22.23
C PRO A 321 -5.93 -12.34 21.16
N VAL A 322 -6.89 -13.19 21.49
CA VAL A 322 -7.52 -14.14 20.57
C VAL A 322 -9.00 -13.85 20.50
N MET A 323 -9.50 -13.67 19.28
CA MET A 323 -10.90 -13.35 19.03
C MET A 323 -11.84 -14.43 19.58
N PRO A 324 -12.92 -14.08 20.30
CA PRO A 324 -13.95 -15.04 20.65
C PRO A 324 -14.70 -15.56 19.41
N LEU A 325 -15.39 -16.69 19.53
CA LEU A 325 -16.15 -17.29 18.42
C LEU A 325 -17.63 -17.44 18.79
N PRO A 326 -18.56 -17.42 17.81
CA PRO A 326 -19.99 -17.67 18.04
C PRO A 326 -20.30 -19.10 18.50
N ASP A 327 -19.29 -19.97 18.61
CA ASP A 327 -19.39 -21.34 19.05
C ASP A 327 -19.72 -21.47 20.54
N ASP A 328 -19.32 -20.49 21.35
CA ASP A 328 -19.44 -20.52 22.80
C ASP A 328 -19.70 -19.15 23.45
N HIS A 329 -19.88 -18.08 22.64
CA HIS A 329 -20.18 -16.71 23.06
C HIS A 329 -21.48 -16.22 22.42
N SER A 330 -22.09 -15.18 22.98
CA SER A 330 -23.20 -14.48 22.31
C SER A 330 -22.68 -13.70 21.10
N TRP A 331 -23.47 -13.68 20.03
CA TRP A 331 -23.07 -13.07 18.76
C TRP A 331 -24.19 -12.20 18.20
N SER A 332 -24.03 -10.89 18.35
CA SER A 332 -24.96 -9.84 17.92
C SER A 332 -24.19 -8.72 17.22
N GLU A 333 -24.90 -7.65 16.83
CA GLU A 333 -24.33 -6.46 16.18
C GLU A 333 -23.10 -5.89 16.92
N GLU A 334 -23.05 -5.98 18.24
CA GLU A 334 -21.92 -5.50 19.07
C GLU A 334 -20.61 -6.29 18.82
N ARG A 335 -20.69 -7.50 18.26
CA ARG A 335 -19.54 -8.32 17.87
C ARG A 335 -19.18 -8.16 16.38
N TYR A 336 -19.99 -7.45 15.60
CA TYR A 336 -19.72 -7.21 14.17
C TYR A 336 -18.64 -6.13 13.99
N ASN A 337 -18.01 -6.11 12.82
CA ASN A 337 -17.05 -5.12 12.38
C ASN A 337 -17.53 -4.47 11.07
N PRO A 338 -18.49 -3.54 11.12
CA PRO A 338 -18.96 -2.84 9.92
C PRO A 338 -17.85 -2.05 9.23
N ASP A 339 -16.87 -1.56 9.99
CA ASP A 339 -15.76 -0.73 9.54
C ASP A 339 -14.52 -1.53 9.10
N PHE A 340 -14.66 -2.83 8.82
CA PHE A 340 -13.52 -3.70 8.49
C PHE A 340 -12.65 -3.16 7.35
N ARG A 341 -13.22 -2.36 6.43
CA ARG A 341 -12.51 -1.75 5.29
C ARG A 341 -11.66 -0.53 5.68
N GLU A 342 -11.87 0.02 6.88
CA GLU A 342 -11.22 1.24 7.37
C GLU A 342 -10.30 0.97 8.58
N ASN A 343 -10.60 -0.05 9.38
CA ASN A 343 -9.89 -0.34 10.65
C ASN A 343 -8.87 -1.49 10.55
N PHE A 344 -8.23 -1.67 9.40
CA PHE A 344 -7.16 -2.66 9.25
C PHE A 344 -5.95 -2.31 10.12
N GLU A 345 -5.49 -3.24 10.94
CA GLU A 345 -4.35 -3.04 11.84
C GLU A 345 -3.12 -3.82 11.37
N ASN A 346 -1.96 -3.15 11.25
CA ASN A 346 -0.71 -3.80 10.89
C ASN A 346 0.05 -4.36 12.10
N THR A 347 -0.15 -3.77 13.28
CA THR A 347 0.53 -4.12 14.54
C THR A 347 -0.50 -4.27 15.66
N TYR A 348 -0.23 -5.13 16.64
CA TYR A 348 -0.95 -5.06 17.92
C TYR A 348 -0.63 -3.74 18.63
N GLU A 349 -1.49 -3.35 19.59
CA GLU A 349 -1.33 -2.11 20.38
C GLU A 349 0.03 -2.03 21.10
N ILE A 350 0.52 -3.17 21.60
CA ILE A 350 1.83 -3.34 22.23
C ILE A 350 3.03 -3.14 21.30
N GLY A 351 2.79 -2.93 20.00
CA GLY A 351 3.81 -2.55 19.02
C GLY A 351 4.67 -3.71 18.50
N GLY A 352 5.66 -3.37 17.68
CA GLY A 352 6.62 -4.30 17.08
C GLY A 352 7.98 -3.63 16.86
N ALA A 353 8.71 -4.07 15.83
CA ALA A 353 10.06 -3.60 15.53
C ALA A 353 10.14 -2.06 15.34
N PRO A 354 10.81 -1.30 16.24
CA PRO A 354 10.85 0.16 16.17
C PRO A 354 11.47 0.71 14.90
N CYS A 355 12.47 0.03 14.34
CA CYS A 355 13.18 0.45 13.13
C CYS A 355 12.28 0.52 11.88
N LYS A 356 11.23 -0.32 11.77
CA LYS A 356 10.22 -0.22 10.70
C LYS A 356 9.26 0.93 10.97
N THR A 357 8.89 1.13 12.23
CA THR A 357 7.99 2.23 12.64
C THR A 357 8.63 3.60 12.39
N ALA A 358 9.90 3.78 12.75
CA ALA A 358 10.61 5.06 12.63
C ALA A 358 10.97 5.42 11.18
N CYS A 359 11.10 4.43 10.30
CA CYS A 359 11.36 4.68 8.89
C CYS A 359 10.11 5.27 8.19
N PRO A 360 10.17 6.47 7.58
CA PRO A 360 9.00 7.07 6.92
C PRO A 360 8.43 6.26 5.76
N ALA A 361 9.25 5.43 5.11
CA ALA A 361 8.80 4.50 4.07
C ALA A 361 8.38 3.12 4.63
N HIS A 362 8.57 2.88 5.93
CA HIS A 362 8.32 1.61 6.62
C HIS A 362 9.03 0.41 5.97
N ILE A 363 10.29 0.59 5.57
CA ILE A 363 11.13 -0.48 5.03
C ILE A 363 11.23 -1.63 6.04
N SER A 364 11.23 -2.87 5.55
CA SER A 364 11.34 -4.09 6.34
C SER A 364 12.77 -4.32 6.88
N VAL A 365 13.22 -3.47 7.81
CA VAL A 365 14.59 -3.45 8.34
C VAL A 365 15.06 -4.80 8.89
N GLN A 366 14.36 -5.36 9.88
CA GLN A 366 14.67 -6.68 10.42
C GLN A 366 14.64 -7.77 9.33
N GLY A 367 13.77 -7.61 8.32
CA GLY A 367 13.64 -8.49 7.18
C GLY A 367 14.91 -8.57 6.32
N TYR A 368 15.40 -7.43 5.84
CA TYR A 368 16.59 -7.42 4.99
C TYR A 368 17.87 -7.73 5.76
N ILE A 369 17.93 -7.39 7.06
CA ILE A 369 19.05 -7.78 7.94
C ILE A 369 19.09 -9.30 8.08
N LYS A 370 17.94 -9.95 8.30
CA LYS A 370 17.86 -11.42 8.37
C LYS A 370 18.29 -12.07 7.05
N LEU A 371 17.86 -11.55 5.90
CA LEU A 371 18.31 -12.06 4.60
C LEU A 371 19.82 -11.85 4.39
N ALA A 372 20.35 -10.69 4.77
CA ALA A 372 21.79 -10.42 4.71
C ALA A 372 22.61 -11.36 5.60
N SER A 373 22.12 -11.68 6.81
CA SER A 373 22.76 -12.67 7.70
C SER A 373 22.85 -14.07 7.09
N GLN A 374 22.02 -14.36 6.08
CA GLN A 374 21.97 -15.63 5.35
C GLN A 374 22.70 -15.58 4.00
N GLY A 375 23.37 -14.47 3.67
CA GLY A 375 24.01 -14.27 2.37
C GLY A 375 23.03 -14.04 1.20
N LYS A 376 21.74 -13.84 1.49
CA LYS A 376 20.68 -13.68 0.48
C LYS A 376 20.51 -12.23 0.04
N TYR A 377 21.58 -11.61 -0.46
CA TYR A 377 21.64 -10.17 -0.71
C TYR A 377 20.65 -9.70 -1.80
N LEU A 378 20.46 -10.47 -2.88
CA LEU A 378 19.49 -10.12 -3.93
C LEU A 378 18.05 -10.14 -3.41
N GLU A 379 17.68 -11.13 -2.60
CA GLU A 379 16.35 -11.18 -1.96
C GLU A 379 16.17 -10.02 -0.97
N ALA A 380 17.24 -9.62 -0.28
CA ALA A 380 17.26 -8.48 0.63
C ALA A 380 17.05 -7.16 -0.14
N LEU A 381 17.72 -6.99 -1.28
CA LEU A 381 17.54 -5.85 -2.17
C LEU A 381 16.10 -5.77 -2.69
N GLU A 382 15.55 -6.88 -3.19
CA GLU A 382 14.15 -6.96 -3.63
C GLU A 382 13.20 -6.55 -2.50
N LEU A 383 13.44 -7.02 -1.27
CA LEU A 383 12.61 -6.67 -0.11
C LEU A 383 12.66 -5.18 0.20
N ILE A 384 13.83 -4.54 0.10
CA ILE A 384 13.97 -3.09 0.29
C ILE A 384 13.20 -2.34 -0.81
N LYS A 385 13.32 -2.78 -2.07
CA LYS A 385 12.73 -2.09 -3.23
C LYS A 385 11.21 -2.14 -3.31
N LYS A 386 10.56 -2.99 -2.51
CA LYS A 386 9.11 -2.90 -2.28
C LYS A 386 8.68 -1.56 -1.69
N GLU A 387 9.55 -0.94 -0.89
CA GLU A 387 9.26 0.26 -0.11
C GLU A 387 10.12 1.46 -0.48
N ASN A 388 11.30 1.23 -1.02
CA ASN A 388 12.23 2.28 -1.40
C ASN A 388 12.86 2.00 -2.77
N PRO A 389 12.52 2.76 -3.82
CA PRO A 389 13.12 2.61 -5.15
C PRO A 389 14.56 3.12 -5.24
N PHE A 390 15.06 3.83 -4.21
CA PHE A 390 16.41 4.40 -4.15
C PHE A 390 17.23 3.89 -2.93
N PRO A 391 17.42 2.57 -2.76
CA PRO A 391 18.16 2.02 -1.62
C PRO A 391 19.64 2.42 -1.57
N ALA A 392 20.32 2.57 -2.70
CA ALA A 392 21.75 2.91 -2.81
C ALA A 392 22.00 4.39 -2.50
N VAL A 393 21.10 5.28 -2.95
CA VAL A 393 21.07 6.68 -2.49
C VAL A 393 20.81 6.73 -0.98
N CYS A 394 19.75 6.09 -0.50
CA CYS A 394 19.41 6.11 0.92
C CYS A 394 20.51 5.48 1.80
N GLY A 395 21.30 4.53 1.31
CA GLY A 395 22.45 3.96 2.03
C GLY A 395 23.61 4.93 2.23
N ARG A 396 23.55 6.12 1.63
CA ARG A 396 24.60 7.14 1.72
C ARG A 396 24.14 8.39 2.47
N ILE A 397 22.87 8.76 2.36
CA ILE A 397 22.37 10.07 2.83
C ILE A 397 21.18 9.99 3.81
N CYS A 398 20.73 8.79 4.20
CA CYS A 398 19.60 8.65 5.12
C CYS A 398 19.95 9.21 6.50
N PRO A 399 19.01 9.86 7.21
CA PRO A 399 19.21 10.36 8.58
C PRO A 399 19.24 9.25 9.64
N ARG A 400 18.97 7.99 9.24
CA ARG A 400 19.09 6.80 10.09
C ARG A 400 18.19 6.80 11.33
N GLU A 401 16.98 7.33 11.26
CA GLU A 401 15.99 7.24 12.36
C GLU A 401 15.72 5.80 12.82
N CYS A 402 15.86 4.82 11.91
CA CYS A 402 15.80 3.41 12.25
C CYS A 402 16.94 2.94 13.18
N GLU A 403 18.12 3.57 13.13
CA GLU A 403 19.23 3.35 14.06
C GLU A 403 19.00 4.12 15.36
N ASN A 404 18.53 5.37 15.29
CA ASN A 404 18.19 6.18 16.48
C ASN A 404 17.16 5.46 17.36
N GLU A 405 16.16 4.85 16.74
CA GLU A 405 15.09 4.12 17.44
C GLU A 405 15.42 2.65 17.72
N CYS A 406 16.61 2.17 17.33
CA CYS A 406 16.99 0.77 17.51
C CYS A 406 17.04 0.40 18.99
N THR A 407 16.26 -0.61 19.41
CA THR A 407 16.22 -1.09 20.81
C THR A 407 17.59 -1.47 21.37
N ARG A 408 18.53 -1.92 20.52
CA ARG A 408 19.90 -2.24 20.95
C ARG A 408 20.70 -1.03 21.43
N GLY A 409 20.32 0.20 21.05
CA GLY A 409 20.93 1.43 21.55
C GLY A 409 20.79 1.62 23.06
N GLU A 410 19.76 1.03 23.69
CA GLU A 410 19.58 1.03 25.15
C GLU A 410 20.50 0.03 25.87
N LEU A 411 21.08 -0.92 25.12
CA LEU A 411 21.98 -1.95 25.64
C LEU A 411 23.46 -1.59 25.44
N ASP A 412 23.82 -1.24 24.21
CA ASP A 412 25.16 -0.82 23.80
C ASP A 412 25.13 0.26 22.69
N GLU A 413 25.36 -0.12 21.43
CA GLU A 413 25.29 0.74 20.26
C GLU A 413 24.24 0.18 19.29
N PRO A 414 23.51 1.03 18.56
CA PRO A 414 22.55 0.57 17.57
C PRO A 414 23.21 -0.29 16.48
N VAL A 415 22.40 -1.12 15.81
CA VAL A 415 22.83 -1.86 14.62
C VAL A 415 23.16 -0.86 13.51
N ALA A 416 24.23 -1.09 12.74
CA ALA A 416 24.60 -0.32 11.56
C ALA A 416 23.69 -0.65 10.37
N ILE A 417 22.40 -0.35 10.54
CA ILE A 417 21.32 -0.61 9.61
C ILE A 417 21.59 0.03 8.24
N ASP A 418 22.12 1.25 8.22
CA ASP A 418 22.41 2.01 7.01
C ASP A 418 23.60 1.42 6.25
N GLU A 419 24.65 0.97 6.95
CA GLU A 419 25.82 0.33 6.36
C GLU A 419 25.48 -1.05 5.77
N ILE A 420 24.63 -1.83 6.45
CA ILE A 420 24.07 -3.06 5.89
C ILE A 420 23.27 -2.76 4.61
N LYS A 421 22.44 -1.72 4.63
CA LYS A 421 21.65 -1.30 3.46
C LYS A 421 22.56 -0.84 2.32
N LYS A 422 23.61 -0.05 2.59
CA LYS A 422 24.61 0.38 1.59
C LYS A 422 25.27 -0.82 0.93
N PHE A 423 25.74 -1.81 1.71
CA PHE A 423 26.33 -3.04 1.18
C PHE A 423 25.37 -3.79 0.24
N ILE A 424 24.12 -4.00 0.66
CA ILE A 424 23.11 -4.69 -0.15
C ILE A 424 22.81 -3.89 -1.42
N ALA A 425 22.65 -2.57 -1.29
CA ALA A 425 22.20 -1.70 -2.37
C ALA A 425 23.30 -1.36 -3.38
N ASP A 426 24.58 -1.51 -3.03
CA ASP A 426 25.68 -1.34 -3.99
C ASP A 426 25.60 -2.36 -5.15
N MET A 427 24.83 -3.44 -5.01
CA MET A 427 24.47 -4.34 -6.13
C MET A 427 23.71 -3.64 -7.26
N GLU A 428 22.99 -2.54 -6.98
CA GLU A 428 22.25 -1.75 -7.99
C GLU A 428 23.20 -1.03 -8.97
N LEU A 429 24.43 -0.77 -8.53
CA LEU A 429 25.44 -0.06 -9.31
C LEU A 429 25.96 -0.89 -10.48
N ASN A 430 25.79 -2.21 -10.42
CA ASN A 430 26.12 -3.12 -11.51
C ASN A 430 24.84 -3.56 -12.25
N GLU A 431 24.82 -3.32 -13.56
CA GLU A 431 23.71 -3.68 -14.46
C GLU A 431 23.40 -5.19 -14.45
N GLU A 432 24.39 -6.05 -14.22
CA GLU A 432 24.18 -7.50 -14.18
C GLU A 432 23.45 -7.97 -12.91
N THR A 433 23.52 -7.19 -11.83
CA THR A 433 22.96 -7.57 -10.50
C THR A 433 21.84 -6.67 -10.02
N ARG A 434 21.53 -5.59 -10.74
CA ARG A 434 20.44 -4.68 -10.35
C ARG A 434 19.09 -5.38 -10.40
N PHE A 435 18.18 -4.93 -9.53
CA PHE A 435 16.83 -5.46 -9.48
C PHE A 435 15.85 -4.53 -10.20
N VAL A 436 15.20 -5.06 -11.25
CA VAL A 436 14.09 -4.41 -11.95
C VAL A 436 12.81 -5.18 -11.62
N PRO A 437 11.78 -4.53 -11.06
CA PRO A 437 10.54 -5.22 -10.70
C PRO A 437 9.71 -5.60 -11.94
N GLU A 438 8.90 -6.65 -11.81
CA GLU A 438 7.93 -7.09 -12.82
C GLU A 438 6.72 -6.14 -12.84
N ILE A 439 6.31 -5.69 -14.04
CA ILE A 439 5.13 -4.83 -14.24
C ILE A 439 3.83 -5.63 -13.96
N LEU A 440 2.90 -5.06 -13.19
CA LEU A 440 1.74 -5.76 -12.64
C LEU A 440 0.48 -5.73 -13.53
N TYR A 441 0.33 -4.70 -14.37
CA TYR A 441 -0.84 -4.48 -15.23
C TYR A 441 -0.44 -3.93 -16.61
N ASP A 442 -1.38 -3.89 -17.54
CA ASP A 442 -1.22 -3.19 -18.83
C ASP A 442 -2.13 -1.96 -18.90
N PHE A 443 -1.65 -0.84 -18.36
CA PHE A 443 -2.33 0.46 -18.40
C PHE A 443 -1.62 1.47 -19.30
N ARG A 444 -0.87 1.00 -20.30
CA ARG A 444 -0.10 1.86 -21.21
C ARG A 444 -0.94 2.84 -22.02
N HIS A 445 -2.25 2.60 -22.11
CA HIS A 445 -3.22 3.50 -22.74
C HIS A 445 -3.61 4.72 -21.87
N ILE A 446 -3.28 4.70 -20.57
CA ILE A 446 -3.50 5.81 -19.63
C ILE A 446 -2.16 6.53 -19.40
N LYS A 447 -2.14 7.83 -19.69
CA LYS A 447 -0.95 8.68 -19.54
C LYS A 447 -0.94 9.41 -18.20
N MET A 448 0.18 9.33 -17.49
CA MET A 448 0.41 9.97 -16.19
C MET A 448 1.55 10.99 -16.30
N ALA A 449 1.32 12.20 -15.77
CA ALA A 449 2.31 13.27 -15.75
C ALA A 449 2.88 13.43 -14.34
N VAL A 450 4.20 13.37 -14.22
CA VAL A 450 4.93 13.69 -12.99
C VAL A 450 5.76 14.93 -13.25
N ILE A 451 5.64 15.94 -12.41
CA ILE A 451 6.28 17.25 -12.60
C ILE A 451 7.35 17.41 -11.52
N GLY A 452 8.61 17.32 -11.94
CA GLY A 452 9.81 17.27 -11.10
C GLY A 452 10.42 15.87 -11.01
N ALA A 453 11.72 15.76 -11.28
CA ALA A 453 12.49 14.52 -11.24
C ALA A 453 13.32 14.38 -9.94
N GLY A 454 12.84 14.94 -8.83
CA GLY A 454 13.39 14.69 -7.49
C GLY A 454 12.93 13.35 -6.90
N PRO A 455 13.39 12.99 -5.67
CA PRO A 455 13.09 11.70 -5.06
C PRO A 455 11.59 11.37 -4.98
N SER A 456 10.74 12.37 -4.70
CA SER A 456 9.29 12.16 -4.65
C SER A 456 8.69 11.86 -6.02
N GLY A 457 9.03 12.66 -7.04
CA GLY A 457 8.55 12.47 -8.40
C GLY A 457 9.02 11.14 -8.99
N LEU A 458 10.31 10.81 -8.83
CA LEU A 458 10.84 9.53 -9.29
C LEU A 458 10.23 8.36 -8.53
N SER A 459 9.99 8.47 -7.22
CA SER A 459 9.27 7.43 -6.46
C SER A 459 7.85 7.20 -7.00
N CYS A 460 7.09 8.28 -7.22
CA CYS A 460 5.76 8.19 -7.82
C CYS A 460 5.81 7.53 -9.22
N ALA A 461 6.76 7.95 -10.05
CA ALA A 461 6.95 7.38 -11.39
C ALA A 461 7.29 5.88 -11.35
N TYR A 462 8.14 5.45 -10.42
CA TYR A 462 8.49 4.04 -10.21
C TYR A 462 7.24 3.20 -9.92
N TYR A 463 6.41 3.61 -8.95
CA TYR A 463 5.22 2.85 -8.56
C TYR A 463 4.10 2.91 -9.62
N LEU A 464 3.95 4.03 -10.34
CA LEU A 464 3.05 4.10 -11.49
C LEU A 464 3.50 3.21 -12.65
N ALA A 465 4.81 3.15 -12.94
CA ALA A 465 5.36 2.26 -13.95
C ALA A 465 5.25 0.78 -13.54
N LEU A 466 5.42 0.46 -12.25
CA LEU A 466 5.13 -0.86 -11.68
C LEU A 466 3.66 -1.26 -11.92
N HIS A 467 2.74 -0.30 -11.82
CA HIS A 467 1.34 -0.49 -12.17
C HIS A 467 1.06 -0.48 -13.69
N GLY A 468 2.08 -0.36 -14.55
CA GLY A 468 1.95 -0.49 -16.00
C GLY A 468 1.42 0.73 -16.74
N TYR A 469 1.43 1.91 -16.12
CA TYR A 469 1.01 3.16 -16.75
C TYR A 469 2.05 3.70 -17.74
N SER A 470 1.61 4.51 -18.71
CA SER A 470 2.54 5.33 -19.50
C SER A 470 2.89 6.59 -18.71
N VAL A 471 4.05 6.59 -18.07
CA VAL A 471 4.51 7.70 -17.22
C VAL A 471 5.47 8.61 -17.97
N THR A 472 5.26 9.93 -17.87
CA THR A 472 6.24 10.94 -18.31
C THR A 472 6.59 11.84 -17.14
N VAL A 473 7.88 11.95 -16.85
CA VAL A 473 8.45 12.87 -15.86
C VAL A 473 8.96 14.10 -16.61
N PHE A 474 8.43 15.27 -16.27
CA PHE A 474 8.86 16.57 -16.79
C PHE A 474 9.81 17.21 -15.79
N GLU A 475 11.03 17.53 -16.23
CA GLU A 475 12.08 18.13 -15.42
C GLU A 475 12.53 19.44 -16.05
N LYS A 476 12.62 20.48 -15.23
CA LYS A 476 13.04 21.82 -15.66
C LYS A 476 14.53 21.86 -16.00
N GLU A 477 15.34 21.15 -15.24
CA GLU A 477 16.79 21.12 -15.41
C GLU A 477 17.20 20.06 -16.46
N GLU A 478 18.46 20.11 -16.90
CA GLU A 478 19.03 19.12 -17.84
C GLU A 478 19.36 17.78 -17.17
N MET A 479 19.47 17.77 -15.83
CA MET A 479 19.83 16.59 -15.05
C MET A 479 18.67 16.11 -14.19
N LEU A 480 18.51 14.78 -14.12
CA LEU A 480 17.52 14.12 -13.27
C LEU A 480 18.03 13.95 -11.83
N GLY A 481 17.14 13.62 -10.89
CA GLY A 481 17.44 13.36 -9.48
C GLY A 481 17.13 14.54 -8.55
N GLY A 482 16.77 15.71 -9.10
CA GLY A 482 16.40 16.91 -8.33
C GLY A 482 17.46 17.26 -7.29
N MET A 483 17.05 17.49 -6.03
CA MET A 483 17.97 17.84 -4.94
C MET A 483 19.02 16.75 -4.63
N LEU A 484 18.81 15.47 -4.99
CA LEU A 484 19.85 14.45 -4.86
C LEU A 484 21.05 14.78 -5.76
N THR A 485 20.78 15.21 -6.98
CA THR A 485 21.79 15.54 -7.99
C THR A 485 22.28 16.98 -7.84
N LEU A 486 21.39 17.92 -7.55
CA LEU A 486 21.68 19.35 -7.59
C LEU A 486 22.01 19.93 -6.21
N GLY A 487 21.45 19.36 -5.15
CA GLY A 487 21.63 19.85 -3.79
C GLY A 487 22.72 19.14 -3.00
N ILE A 488 22.94 17.85 -3.23
CA ILE A 488 23.91 17.06 -2.45
C ILE A 488 25.26 17.00 -3.17
N PRO A 489 26.38 17.34 -2.49
CA PRO A 489 27.71 17.24 -3.09
C PRO A 489 28.14 15.80 -3.38
N SER A 490 28.97 15.62 -4.43
CA SER A 490 29.46 14.29 -4.84
C SER A 490 30.28 13.54 -3.79
N PHE A 491 30.91 14.22 -2.83
CA PHE A 491 31.65 13.56 -1.75
C PHE A 491 30.74 12.91 -0.70
N ARG A 492 29.42 13.15 -0.77
CA ARG A 492 28.40 12.47 0.03
C ARG A 492 27.59 11.48 -0.78
N LEU A 493 27.25 11.87 -2.01
CA LEU A 493 26.44 11.08 -2.92
C LEU A 493 26.94 11.25 -4.35
N GLU A 494 27.67 10.25 -4.84
CA GLU A 494 28.13 10.26 -6.21
C GLU A 494 26.98 10.17 -7.22
N LYS A 495 27.16 10.81 -8.39
CA LYS A 495 26.10 10.94 -9.40
C LYS A 495 25.81 9.64 -10.13
N ASP A 496 26.80 8.76 -10.25
CA ASP A 496 26.64 7.41 -10.81
C ASP A 496 25.70 6.55 -9.96
N VAL A 497 25.71 6.71 -8.64
CA VAL A 497 24.77 6.04 -7.73
C VAL A 497 23.32 6.44 -8.04
N ILE A 498 23.07 7.74 -8.17
CA ILE A 498 21.73 8.27 -8.51
C ILE A 498 21.31 7.77 -9.90
N ASN A 499 22.22 7.87 -10.88
CA ASN A 499 21.94 7.47 -12.25
C ASN A 499 21.63 5.98 -12.36
N ALA A 500 22.35 5.11 -11.64
CA ALA A 500 22.11 3.67 -11.66
C ALA A 500 20.67 3.31 -11.25
N GLU A 501 20.12 3.98 -10.25
CA GLU A 501 18.73 3.74 -9.82
C GLU A 501 17.71 4.41 -10.76
N ILE A 502 18.06 5.52 -11.41
CA ILE A 502 17.24 6.13 -12.46
C ILE A 502 17.18 5.26 -13.72
N GLU A 503 18.25 4.53 -14.06
CA GLU A 503 18.23 3.57 -15.16
C GLU A 503 17.16 2.48 -14.96
N VAL A 504 16.91 2.05 -13.72
CA VAL A 504 15.81 1.11 -13.42
C VAL A 504 14.46 1.69 -13.87
N LEU A 505 14.20 2.98 -13.65
CA LEU A 505 12.97 3.61 -14.11
C LEU A 505 12.89 3.65 -15.64
N LYS A 506 14.02 3.90 -16.32
CA LYS A 506 14.08 3.89 -17.80
C LYS A 506 13.82 2.49 -18.36
N GLU A 507 14.39 1.46 -17.73
CA GLU A 507 14.17 0.04 -18.09
C GLU A 507 12.69 -0.36 -17.89
N MET A 508 12.02 0.20 -16.88
CA MET A 508 10.58 0.05 -16.67
C MET A 508 9.71 0.84 -17.68
N GLY A 509 10.33 1.66 -18.55
CA GLY A 509 9.66 2.42 -19.60
C GLY A 509 9.20 3.84 -19.21
N VAL A 510 9.67 4.37 -18.09
CA VAL A 510 9.42 5.77 -17.71
C VAL A 510 10.09 6.71 -18.71
N LYS A 511 9.34 7.68 -19.23
CA LYS A 511 9.86 8.70 -20.13
C LYS A 511 10.27 9.94 -19.35
N PHE A 512 11.36 10.56 -19.76
CA PHE A 512 11.87 11.79 -19.17
C PHE A 512 11.92 12.89 -20.24
N GLU A 513 11.35 14.05 -19.92
CA GLU A 513 11.50 15.28 -20.70
C GLU A 513 12.22 16.31 -19.83
N THR A 514 13.54 16.43 -20.02
CA THR A 514 14.41 17.40 -19.34
C THR A 514 14.41 18.75 -20.06
N GLY A 515 14.83 19.82 -19.38
CA GLY A 515 14.83 21.17 -19.94
C GLY A 515 13.42 21.75 -20.19
N VAL A 516 12.38 21.16 -19.60
CA VAL A 516 10.97 21.54 -19.81
C VAL A 516 10.36 22.03 -18.49
N GLU A 517 10.06 23.32 -18.40
CA GLU A 517 9.40 23.92 -17.24
C GLU A 517 7.88 24.02 -17.45
N ILE A 518 7.11 23.24 -16.69
CA ILE A 518 5.65 23.35 -16.69
C ILE A 518 5.24 24.68 -16.01
N GLY A 519 4.36 25.43 -16.68
CA GLY A 519 4.04 26.83 -16.39
C GLY A 519 4.70 27.80 -17.36
N LYS A 520 5.75 27.39 -18.08
CA LYS A 520 6.50 28.23 -19.02
C LYS A 520 6.53 27.66 -20.42
N ASP A 521 7.08 26.45 -20.58
CA ASP A 521 7.25 25.78 -21.87
C ASP A 521 6.01 24.95 -22.26
N LYS A 522 5.35 24.36 -21.26
CA LYS A 522 4.07 23.65 -21.35
C LYS A 522 3.18 24.05 -20.17
N THR A 523 1.88 23.76 -20.23
CA THR A 523 0.93 24.01 -19.13
C THR A 523 0.21 22.73 -18.74
N ILE A 524 -0.29 22.63 -17.51
CA ILE A 524 -1.11 21.48 -17.07
C ILE A 524 -2.30 21.27 -18.01
N GLU A 525 -2.97 22.37 -18.39
CA GLU A 525 -4.07 22.34 -19.34
C GLU A 525 -3.65 21.87 -20.75
N GLY A 526 -2.46 22.25 -21.22
CA GLY A 526 -1.89 21.70 -22.46
C GLY A 526 -1.68 20.19 -22.38
N LEU A 527 -1.13 19.70 -21.26
CA LEU A 527 -0.92 18.27 -21.04
C LEU A 527 -2.26 17.50 -20.93
N ARG A 528 -3.32 18.09 -20.35
CA ARG A 528 -4.66 17.48 -20.39
C ARG A 528 -5.12 17.22 -21.83
N ARG A 529 -4.91 18.20 -22.73
CA ARG A 529 -5.23 18.07 -24.16
C ARG A 529 -4.38 17.01 -24.86
N ASP A 530 -3.16 16.78 -24.41
CA ASP A 530 -2.27 15.70 -24.89
C ASP A 530 -2.68 14.30 -24.36
N GLY A 531 -3.71 14.24 -23.52
CA GLY A 531 -4.35 13.02 -23.04
C GLY A 531 -3.88 12.53 -21.67
N TYR A 532 -3.10 13.32 -20.93
CA TYR A 532 -2.73 13.00 -19.55
C TYR A 532 -3.95 13.03 -18.62
N LYS A 533 -4.05 12.04 -17.72
CA LYS A 533 -5.23 11.82 -16.87
C LYS A 533 -5.04 12.21 -15.41
N ALA A 534 -3.80 12.28 -14.93
CA ALA A 534 -3.47 12.73 -13.59
C ALA A 534 -2.09 13.38 -13.57
N PHE A 535 -1.91 14.33 -12.65
CA PHE A 535 -0.73 15.18 -12.51
C PHE A 535 -0.19 15.09 -11.08
N TYR A 536 1.09 14.77 -10.95
CA TYR A 536 1.78 14.78 -9.65
C TYR A 536 2.76 15.94 -9.56
N LEU A 537 2.54 16.86 -8.63
CA LEU A 537 3.39 18.02 -8.39
C LEU A 537 4.49 17.65 -7.37
N ALA A 538 5.73 17.60 -7.83
CA ALA A 538 6.90 17.20 -7.04
C ALA A 538 8.16 18.04 -7.35
N ILE A 539 7.97 19.34 -7.58
CA ILE A 539 9.05 20.28 -7.95
C ILE A 539 10.04 20.60 -6.81
N GLY A 540 9.74 20.18 -5.59
CA GLY A 540 10.57 20.40 -4.40
C GLY A 540 10.63 21.86 -3.93
N ALA A 541 11.53 22.14 -2.97
CA ALA A 541 11.86 23.50 -2.50
C ALA A 541 13.21 23.94 -3.07
N GLN A 542 13.20 24.42 -4.30
CA GLN A 542 14.38 24.62 -5.15
C GLN A 542 15.05 26.01 -5.05
N GLY A 543 14.42 26.98 -4.36
CA GLY A 543 14.97 28.32 -4.17
C GLY A 543 15.67 28.49 -2.83
N GLY A 544 16.67 29.36 -2.73
CA GLY A 544 17.27 29.76 -1.44
C GLY A 544 16.50 30.89 -0.76
N ARG A 545 16.39 30.85 0.58
CA ARG A 545 15.83 31.97 1.37
C ARG A 545 16.83 33.11 1.53
N LYS A 546 16.30 34.34 1.60
CA LYS A 546 17.05 35.54 1.97
C LYS A 546 16.92 35.84 3.46
N ILE A 547 17.86 36.62 4.00
CA ILE A 547 17.89 37.02 5.42
C ILE A 547 17.30 38.42 5.65
N ASN A 548 17.06 39.19 4.58
CA ASN A 548 16.54 40.55 4.56
C ASN A 548 17.41 41.55 5.35
N VAL A 549 18.74 41.49 5.16
CA VAL A 549 19.68 42.46 5.74
C VAL A 549 20.30 43.36 4.67
N GLU A 550 20.80 44.53 5.07
CA GLU A 550 21.52 45.43 4.16
C GLU A 550 22.71 44.72 3.51
N GLY A 551 22.87 44.90 2.18
CA GLY A 551 23.99 44.36 1.40
C GLY A 551 23.79 42.91 0.90
N GLU A 552 22.65 42.27 1.15
CA GLU A 552 22.42 40.86 0.76
C GLU A 552 22.34 40.60 -0.75
N ASP A 553 22.07 41.63 -1.56
CA ASP A 553 22.03 41.52 -3.02
C ASP A 553 23.38 41.86 -3.70
N ALA A 554 24.45 42.04 -2.91
CA ALA A 554 25.76 42.41 -3.42
C ALA A 554 26.45 41.27 -4.20
N LYS A 555 27.35 41.65 -5.11
CA LYS A 555 28.20 40.68 -5.82
C LYS A 555 29.08 39.92 -4.85
N GLY A 556 29.02 38.59 -4.93
CA GLY A 556 29.73 37.67 -4.02
C GLY A 556 28.84 37.13 -2.89
N VAL A 557 27.58 37.58 -2.79
CA VAL A 557 26.56 36.95 -1.95
C VAL A 557 25.74 35.98 -2.79
N ILE A 558 25.66 34.71 -2.39
CA ILE A 558 24.97 33.65 -3.12
C ILE A 558 24.19 32.80 -2.12
N THR A 559 23.01 32.29 -2.48
CA THR A 559 22.34 31.32 -1.61
C THR A 559 23.06 29.97 -1.65
N GLY A 560 23.04 29.23 -0.54
CA GLY A 560 23.68 27.91 -0.46
C GLY A 560 23.11 26.93 -1.49
N VAL A 561 21.79 26.99 -1.73
CA VAL A 561 21.10 26.16 -2.72
C VAL A 561 21.58 26.47 -4.13
N ASP A 562 21.65 27.75 -4.50
CA ASP A 562 22.12 28.15 -5.84
C ASP A 562 23.60 27.81 -6.03
N PHE A 563 24.41 28.01 -4.99
CA PHE A 563 25.84 27.66 -5.00
C PHE A 563 26.06 26.16 -5.22
N LEU A 564 25.41 25.29 -4.45
CA LEU A 564 25.54 23.84 -4.61
C LEU A 564 25.01 23.37 -5.97
N ARG A 565 23.87 23.91 -6.42
CA ARG A 565 23.32 23.60 -7.75
C ARG A 565 24.31 23.96 -8.85
N ASP A 566 24.88 25.15 -8.82
CA ASP A 566 25.80 25.62 -9.84
C ASP A 566 27.10 24.80 -9.87
N VAL A 567 27.64 24.43 -8.71
CA VAL A 567 28.78 23.51 -8.61
C VAL A 567 28.43 22.14 -9.18
N ASN A 568 27.28 21.57 -8.82
CA ASN A 568 26.84 20.25 -9.28
C ASN A 568 26.50 20.22 -10.78
N LEU A 569 26.07 21.35 -11.37
CA LEU A 569 25.91 21.51 -12.82
C LEU A 569 27.26 21.67 -13.56
N GLY A 570 28.38 21.65 -12.84
CA GLY A 570 29.72 21.77 -13.44
C GLY A 570 30.07 23.19 -13.87
N LYS A 571 29.38 24.22 -13.36
CA LYS A 571 29.77 25.61 -13.61
C LYS A 571 31.08 25.88 -12.88
N ASP A 572 31.97 26.67 -13.50
CA ASP A 572 33.25 27.06 -12.89
C ASP A 572 33.05 28.13 -11.82
N ILE A 573 32.54 27.72 -10.65
CA ILE A 573 32.38 28.58 -9.49
C ILE A 573 33.68 28.54 -8.67
N LYS A 574 34.31 29.71 -8.52
CA LYS A 574 35.48 29.91 -7.66
C LYS A 574 35.08 30.67 -6.41
N THR A 575 35.51 30.17 -5.25
CA THR A 575 35.32 30.82 -3.94
C THR A 575 36.69 31.22 -3.37
N GLU A 576 37.50 31.90 -4.18
CA GLU A 576 38.85 32.30 -3.77
C GLU A 576 38.81 33.35 -2.65
N GLY A 577 39.66 33.18 -1.64
CA GLY A 577 39.77 34.11 -0.53
C GLY A 577 38.99 33.65 0.71
N GLY A 578 38.47 34.62 1.47
CA GLY A 578 37.69 34.36 2.68
C GLY A 578 36.22 34.12 2.38
N VAL A 579 35.66 33.04 2.93
CA VAL A 579 34.25 32.67 2.72
C VAL A 579 33.53 32.63 4.06
N ILE A 580 32.40 33.31 4.13
CA ILE A 580 31.46 33.22 5.25
C ILE A 580 30.25 32.40 4.81
N VAL A 581 29.89 31.38 5.58
CA VAL A 581 28.66 30.61 5.41
C VAL A 581 27.71 30.95 6.56
N ILE A 582 26.47 31.29 6.27
CA ILE A 582 25.46 31.64 7.29
C ILE A 582 24.39 30.55 7.33
N GLY A 583 24.31 29.81 8.43
CA GLY A 583 23.36 28.73 8.66
C GLY A 583 23.92 27.61 9.54
N GLY A 584 23.05 26.88 10.25
CA GLY A 584 23.42 25.81 11.19
C GLY A 584 23.06 24.38 10.78
N GLY A 585 22.33 24.18 9.67
CA GLY A 585 21.87 22.85 9.23
C GLY A 585 22.83 22.11 8.29
N ASN A 586 22.51 20.85 7.95
CA ASN A 586 23.33 19.99 7.06
C ASN A 586 23.67 20.67 5.72
N VAL A 587 22.72 21.43 5.14
CA VAL A 587 22.99 22.19 3.90
C VAL A 587 24.11 23.22 4.10
N ALA A 588 24.19 23.88 5.27
CA ALA A 588 25.26 24.83 5.57
C ALA A 588 26.62 24.12 5.67
N ILE A 589 26.66 22.93 6.26
CA ILE A 589 27.86 22.09 6.30
C ILE A 589 28.31 21.70 4.89
N ASP A 590 27.40 21.22 4.05
CA ASP A 590 27.69 20.86 2.66
C ASP A 590 28.20 22.05 1.84
N VAL A 591 27.59 23.22 2.02
CA VAL A 591 28.03 24.47 1.40
C VAL A 591 29.44 24.83 1.85
N ALA A 592 29.75 24.77 3.15
CA ALA A 592 31.06 25.11 3.68
C ALA A 592 32.17 24.15 3.18
N ARG A 593 31.90 22.84 3.18
CA ARG A 593 32.83 21.82 2.68
C ARG A 593 33.02 21.89 1.17
N THR A 594 31.98 22.27 0.43
CA THR A 594 32.08 22.53 -1.01
C THR A 594 32.89 23.79 -1.29
N ALA A 595 32.71 24.86 -0.51
CA ALA A 595 33.48 26.11 -0.64
C ALA A 595 35.00 25.88 -0.46
N LEU A 596 35.41 25.00 0.45
CA LEU A 596 36.84 24.61 0.56
C LEU A 596 37.35 23.99 -0.74
N ARG A 597 36.56 23.08 -1.33
CA ARG A 597 36.94 22.36 -2.56
C ARG A 597 36.89 23.24 -3.82
N THR A 598 36.15 24.35 -3.79
CA THR A 598 36.10 25.36 -4.87
C THR A 598 37.11 26.50 -4.72
N GLY A 599 38.05 26.39 -3.76
CA GLY A 599 39.19 27.31 -3.61
C GLY A 599 39.16 28.23 -2.39
N GLY A 600 38.19 28.03 -1.48
CA GLY A 600 38.13 28.75 -0.20
C GLY A 600 39.35 28.46 0.66
N LYS A 601 40.01 29.51 1.17
CA LYS A 601 41.20 29.37 2.03
C LYS A 601 40.87 29.49 3.52
N GLU A 602 39.87 30.31 3.84
CA GLU A 602 39.37 30.51 5.19
C GLU A 602 37.84 30.45 5.13
N VAL A 603 37.27 29.33 5.55
CA VAL A 603 35.81 29.10 5.52
C VAL A 603 35.30 29.15 6.95
N ASN A 604 34.50 30.17 7.24
CA ASN A 604 33.94 30.44 8.55
C ASN A 604 32.41 30.32 8.49
N MET A 605 31.85 29.42 9.28
CA MET A 605 30.41 29.23 9.40
C MET A 605 29.86 29.97 10.62
N PHE A 606 28.75 30.67 10.46
CA PHE A 606 28.05 31.40 11.52
C PHE A 606 26.61 30.93 11.61
N CYS A 607 26.15 30.63 12.82
CA CYS A 607 24.79 30.16 13.08
C CYS A 607 24.23 30.79 14.37
N LEU A 608 22.90 30.80 14.47
CA LEU A 608 22.18 31.46 15.57
C LEU A 608 22.11 30.58 16.82
N GLU A 609 22.06 29.28 16.58
CA GLU A 609 21.93 28.19 17.53
C GLU A 609 23.20 28.04 18.38
N SER A 610 23.05 27.52 19.60
CA SER A 610 24.19 27.00 20.35
C SER A 610 24.78 25.77 19.64
N GLU A 611 25.89 25.23 20.16
CA GLU A 611 26.49 24.02 19.57
C GLU A 611 25.54 22.82 19.71
N GLU A 612 24.86 22.70 20.84
CA GLU A 612 23.90 21.64 21.16
C GLU A 612 22.56 21.79 20.42
N GLU A 613 22.23 22.99 19.97
CA GLU A 613 20.98 23.31 19.25
C GLU A 613 21.15 23.27 17.73
N MET A 614 22.35 22.95 17.22
CA MET A 614 22.61 22.93 15.77
C MET A 614 21.70 21.91 15.06
N PRO A 615 20.99 22.30 13.99
CA PRO A 615 20.19 21.35 13.22
C PRO A 615 21.00 20.32 12.42
N ALA A 616 22.31 20.52 12.27
CA ALA A 616 23.18 19.59 11.56
C ALA A 616 23.52 18.36 12.41
N GLN A 617 23.76 17.22 11.76
CA GLN A 617 24.16 15.99 12.44
C GLN A 617 25.58 16.11 13.03
N ASP A 618 25.79 15.58 14.23
CA ASP A 618 27.08 15.66 14.95
C ASP A 618 28.27 15.14 14.14
N GLU A 619 28.05 14.06 13.36
CA GLU A 619 29.06 13.49 12.46
C GLU A 619 29.45 14.50 11.37
N GLU A 620 28.49 15.17 10.75
CA GLU A 620 28.74 16.17 9.70
C GLU A 620 29.46 17.41 10.26
N VAL A 621 29.08 17.86 11.45
CA VAL A 621 29.75 18.96 12.17
C VAL A 621 31.20 18.59 12.48
N SER A 622 31.44 17.36 12.93
CA SER A 622 32.78 16.84 13.22
C SER A 622 33.65 16.77 11.96
N GLU A 623 33.12 16.23 10.86
CA GLU A 623 33.82 16.18 9.57
C GLU A 623 34.18 17.59 9.05
N ALA A 624 33.28 18.56 9.18
CA ALA A 624 33.54 19.94 8.79
C ALA A 624 34.71 20.55 9.60
N LYS A 625 34.72 20.35 10.92
CA LYS A 625 35.82 20.80 11.80
C LYS A 625 37.14 20.11 11.45
N GLU A 626 37.12 18.82 11.12
CA GLU A 626 38.32 18.07 10.69
C GLU A 626 38.89 18.52 9.34
N GLU A 627 38.06 19.13 8.48
CA GLU A 627 38.47 19.76 7.22
C GLU A 627 38.98 21.21 7.43
N GLY A 628 38.94 21.73 8.65
CA GLY A 628 39.44 23.07 9.02
C GLY A 628 38.40 24.18 8.93
N ILE A 629 37.11 23.85 8.85
CA ILE A 629 36.01 24.82 8.85
C ILE A 629 35.80 25.30 10.30
N SER A 630 35.85 26.61 10.51
CA SER A 630 35.56 27.20 11.83
C SER A 630 34.07 27.47 11.97
N ILE A 631 33.46 27.02 13.07
CA ILE A 631 32.03 27.20 13.34
C ILE A 631 31.87 28.16 14.53
N TYR A 632 31.07 29.21 14.34
CA TYR A 632 30.80 30.25 15.32
C TYR A 632 29.31 30.26 15.67
N ASN A 633 28.98 29.64 16.80
CA ASN A 633 27.62 29.54 17.35
C ASN A 633 27.17 30.82 18.07
N GLY A 634 25.86 31.08 18.03
CA GLY A 634 25.23 32.23 18.68
C GLY A 634 25.56 33.58 18.04
N TRP A 635 25.69 33.64 16.71
CA TRP A 635 25.95 34.87 15.96
C TRP A 635 25.02 34.99 14.75
N GLY A 636 24.28 36.11 14.68
CA GLY A 636 23.40 36.42 13.56
C GLY A 636 23.90 37.58 12.72
N PRO A 637 23.63 37.62 11.41
CA PRO A 637 24.04 38.74 10.56
C PRO A 637 23.27 40.02 10.95
N ASN A 638 24.00 41.12 11.17
CA ASN A 638 23.43 42.46 11.33
C ASN A 638 23.34 43.16 9.96
N LYS A 639 24.44 43.18 9.20
CA LYS A 639 24.52 43.68 7.82
C LYS A 639 25.69 43.09 7.06
N ILE A 640 25.59 43.04 5.74
CA ILE A 640 26.65 42.63 4.83
C ILE A 640 27.38 43.88 4.35
N LEU A 641 28.69 43.93 4.57
CA LEU A 641 29.54 45.07 4.23
C LEU A 641 29.94 45.00 2.75
N THR A 642 29.83 46.12 2.05
CA THR A 642 30.08 46.19 0.62
C THR A 642 30.96 47.38 0.22
N GLU A 643 31.78 47.19 -0.80
CA GLU A 643 32.50 48.26 -1.51
C GLU A 643 32.25 48.10 -3.02
N LYS A 644 31.76 49.16 -3.68
CA LYS A 644 31.44 49.14 -5.12
C LYS A 644 30.54 47.95 -5.52
N ASP A 645 29.50 47.70 -4.72
CA ASP A 645 28.56 46.59 -4.86
C ASP A 645 29.17 45.18 -4.77
N LYS A 646 30.40 45.05 -4.26
CA LYS A 646 31.04 43.77 -3.97
C LYS A 646 31.14 43.57 -2.45
N VAL A 647 30.86 42.36 -1.98
CA VAL A 647 31.00 42.02 -0.55
C VAL A 647 32.46 42.13 -0.10
N THR A 648 32.66 42.66 1.11
CA THR A 648 33.97 42.76 1.79
C THR A 648 33.97 42.14 3.19
N GLY A 649 32.81 41.75 3.70
CA GLY A 649 32.65 41.13 5.01
C GLY A 649 31.22 41.16 5.53
N VAL A 650 31.03 40.68 6.75
CA VAL A 650 29.75 40.67 7.46
C VAL A 650 29.95 41.21 8.87
N GLU A 651 29.05 42.09 9.29
CA GLU A 651 28.92 42.48 10.69
C GLU A 651 27.87 41.57 11.33
N PHE A 652 28.25 40.85 12.37
CA PHE A 652 27.40 39.98 13.16
C PHE A 652 27.03 40.64 14.48
N LYS A 653 25.90 40.21 15.05
CA LYS A 653 25.45 40.52 16.40
C LYS A 653 25.23 39.24 17.19
N ARG A 654 25.46 39.29 18.51
CA ARG A 654 25.31 38.12 19.38
C ARG A 654 23.86 37.68 19.46
N CYS A 655 23.60 36.42 19.12
CA CYS A 655 22.33 35.74 19.42
C CYS A 655 22.42 35.22 20.85
N THR A 656 21.54 35.68 21.73
CA THR A 656 21.49 35.24 23.13
C THR A 656 20.57 34.04 23.32
N ARG A 657 19.61 33.87 22.41
CA ARG A 657 18.64 32.77 22.43
C ARG A 657 18.07 32.59 21.02
N ALA A 658 18.08 31.37 20.46
CA ALA A 658 17.54 31.09 19.13
C ALA A 658 16.07 30.63 19.16
N PHE A 659 15.68 29.91 20.21
CA PHE A 659 14.34 29.35 20.39
C PHE A 659 13.68 29.88 21.66
N ASP A 660 12.36 30.10 21.62
CA ASP A 660 11.59 30.44 22.82
C ASP A 660 11.43 29.22 23.77
N ASP A 661 10.78 29.44 24.92
CA ASP A 661 10.60 28.41 25.95
C ASP A 661 9.69 27.25 25.48
N GLU A 662 8.94 27.45 24.38
CA GLU A 662 8.15 26.43 23.71
C GLU A 662 8.90 25.73 22.56
N GLY A 663 10.19 26.03 22.37
CA GLY A 663 11.04 25.46 21.32
C GLY A 663 10.77 26.01 19.92
N ARG A 664 10.02 27.11 19.79
CA ARG A 664 9.77 27.74 18.49
C ARG A 664 10.90 28.68 18.15
N PHE A 665 11.30 28.70 16.88
CA PHE A 665 12.35 29.58 16.39
C PHE A 665 11.94 31.05 16.56
N SER A 666 12.62 31.76 17.46
CA SER A 666 12.32 33.14 17.86
C SER A 666 13.60 33.80 18.40
N PRO A 667 14.54 34.19 17.51
CA PRO A 667 15.86 34.62 17.95
C PRO A 667 15.84 35.99 18.66
N GLU A 668 16.58 36.07 19.76
CA GLU A 668 16.85 37.29 20.53
C GLU A 668 18.33 37.68 20.42
N TYR A 669 18.58 38.98 20.33
CA TYR A 669 19.91 39.52 20.06
C TYR A 669 20.36 40.53 21.10
N ASP A 670 21.66 40.52 21.40
CA ASP A 670 22.33 41.67 22.00
C ASP A 670 22.85 42.59 20.88
N GLU A 671 22.13 43.69 20.65
CA GLU A 671 22.46 44.68 19.62
C GLU A 671 23.76 45.46 19.89
N LYS A 672 24.38 45.30 21.07
CA LYS A 672 25.65 45.97 21.42
C LYS A 672 26.87 45.09 21.21
N ASP A 673 26.71 43.77 21.25
CA ASP A 673 27.80 42.83 21.03
C ASP A 673 27.94 42.54 19.53
N LEU A 674 28.74 43.40 18.87
CA LEU A 674 28.96 43.37 17.43
C LEU A 674 30.35 42.83 17.08
N ARG A 675 30.41 42.02 16.02
CA ARG A 675 31.66 41.47 15.48
C ARG A 675 31.71 41.61 13.98
N THR A 676 32.75 42.24 13.44
CA THR A 676 32.99 42.33 11.99
C THR A 676 33.98 41.27 11.54
N VAL A 677 33.65 40.54 10.48
CA VAL A 677 34.50 39.51 9.87
C VAL A 677 34.64 39.81 8.38
N LYS A 678 35.88 39.81 7.87
CA LYS A 678 36.16 40.07 6.45
C LYS A 678 35.90 38.82 5.61
N ALA A 679 35.36 39.01 4.42
CA ALA A 679 35.14 37.92 3.46
C ALA A 679 35.01 38.46 2.03
N ASP A 680 35.41 37.64 1.08
CA ASP A 680 35.26 37.88 -0.36
C ASP A 680 33.96 37.27 -0.91
N HIS A 681 33.40 36.30 -0.17
CA HIS A 681 32.17 35.57 -0.50
C HIS A 681 31.31 35.35 0.74
N VAL A 682 29.98 35.46 0.57
CA VAL A 682 28.99 35.14 1.60
C VAL A 682 27.98 34.15 1.03
N LEU A 683 27.84 33.00 1.67
CA LEU A 683 26.94 31.93 1.25
C LEU A 683 25.78 31.80 2.26
N LEU A 684 24.57 32.10 1.82
CA LEU A 684 23.37 32.13 2.67
C LEU A 684 22.66 30.78 2.66
N SER A 685 22.77 30.03 3.76
CA SER A 685 22.22 28.68 3.95
C SER A 685 21.15 28.65 5.04
N VAL A 686 20.21 29.60 4.98
CA VAL A 686 19.17 29.84 5.99
C VAL A 686 17.81 29.21 5.64
N GLY A 687 17.81 28.21 4.76
CA GLY A 687 16.64 27.42 4.38
C GLY A 687 16.24 27.56 2.91
N GLN A 688 15.28 26.73 2.52
CA GLN A 688 14.77 26.59 1.16
C GLN A 688 13.39 27.24 1.00
N SER A 689 13.05 27.57 -0.25
CA SER A 689 11.78 28.16 -0.67
C SER A 689 11.27 27.46 -1.93
N ILE A 690 9.95 27.46 -2.10
CA ILE A 690 9.29 26.87 -3.27
C ILE A 690 9.12 27.97 -4.32
N VAL A 691 9.55 27.70 -5.54
CA VAL A 691 9.42 28.63 -6.68
C VAL A 691 8.36 28.08 -7.64
N TRP A 692 7.13 28.58 -7.51
CA TRP A 692 5.98 28.09 -8.28
C TRP A 692 5.95 28.56 -9.74
N GLY A 693 6.42 29.78 -10.02
CA GLY A 693 6.21 30.41 -11.32
C GLY A 693 4.73 30.39 -11.70
N ASP A 694 4.45 30.02 -12.96
CA ASP A 694 3.09 29.90 -13.50
C ASP A 694 2.57 28.43 -13.50
N LEU A 695 3.23 27.50 -12.79
CA LEU A 695 2.90 26.05 -12.81
C LEU A 695 1.43 25.76 -12.49
N ILE A 696 0.94 26.35 -11.41
CA ILE A 696 -0.42 26.13 -10.88
C ILE A 696 -1.42 27.19 -11.34
N LYS A 697 -1.03 28.04 -12.29
CA LYS A 697 -1.91 29.06 -12.85
C LYS A 697 -3.12 28.42 -13.50
N ASP A 698 -4.29 29.02 -13.28
CA ASP A 698 -5.58 28.55 -13.77
C ASP A 698 -5.97 27.14 -13.27
N THR A 699 -5.43 26.71 -12.12
CA THR A 699 -5.86 25.49 -11.39
C THR A 699 -6.56 25.85 -10.08
N LYS A 700 -7.23 24.87 -9.46
CA LYS A 700 -7.78 24.99 -8.10
C LYS A 700 -6.80 24.64 -6.98
N VAL A 701 -5.50 24.59 -7.27
CA VAL A 701 -4.48 24.31 -6.25
C VAL A 701 -4.34 25.51 -5.30
N GLU A 702 -4.53 25.28 -4.01
CA GLU A 702 -4.39 26.29 -2.97
C GLU A 702 -3.07 26.12 -2.20
N LEU A 703 -2.50 27.24 -1.76
CA LEU A 703 -1.24 27.28 -1.02
C LEU A 703 -1.45 27.71 0.43
N ASN A 704 -0.72 27.08 1.33
CA ASN A 704 -0.53 27.52 2.70
C ASN A 704 0.30 28.82 2.77
N LYS A 705 0.30 29.47 3.94
CA LYS A 705 1.11 30.68 4.18
C LYS A 705 2.61 30.47 3.94
N ASN A 706 3.12 29.27 4.21
CA ASN A 706 4.51 28.87 3.97
C ASN A 706 4.78 28.43 2.52
N GLN A 707 3.83 28.64 1.60
CA GLN A 707 3.89 28.28 0.17
C GLN A 707 3.85 26.78 -0.15
N THR A 708 3.62 25.89 0.82
CA THR A 708 3.30 24.47 0.53
C THR A 708 1.86 24.34 0.02
N VAL A 709 1.54 23.25 -0.65
CA VAL A 709 0.18 22.98 -1.18
C VAL A 709 -0.74 22.46 -0.08
N ILE A 710 -2.00 22.89 -0.12
CA ILE A 710 -3.09 22.32 0.67
C ILE A 710 -3.64 21.09 -0.08
N ALA A 711 -3.59 19.93 0.58
CA ALA A 711 -4.08 18.66 0.05
C ALA A 711 -4.61 17.76 1.18
N ASP A 712 -5.41 16.77 0.83
CA ASP A 712 -5.88 15.76 1.79
C ASP A 712 -4.73 14.88 2.28
N GLU A 713 -4.66 14.62 3.59
CA GLU A 713 -3.50 13.97 4.20
C GLU A 713 -3.30 12.51 3.78
N LEU A 714 -4.39 11.81 3.45
CA LEU A 714 -4.33 10.41 3.06
C LEU A 714 -4.10 10.25 1.55
N THR A 715 -4.88 10.98 0.77
CA THR A 715 -4.97 10.82 -0.68
C THR A 715 -3.93 11.68 -1.40
N LEU A 716 -3.47 12.76 -0.77
CA LEU A 716 -2.59 13.77 -1.35
C LEU A 716 -3.23 14.51 -2.55
N GLN A 717 -4.55 14.40 -2.70
CA GLN A 717 -5.33 15.12 -3.70
C GLN A 717 -5.48 16.59 -3.30
N THR A 718 -5.29 17.49 -4.26
CA THR A 718 -5.48 18.93 -4.06
C THR A 718 -6.95 19.34 -4.25
N GLY A 719 -7.24 20.64 -4.25
CA GLY A 719 -8.57 21.15 -4.64
C GLY A 719 -8.97 20.89 -6.09
N GLU A 720 -8.06 20.39 -6.93
CA GLU A 720 -8.34 19.91 -8.29
C GLU A 720 -8.25 18.38 -8.35
N GLU A 721 -9.30 17.73 -8.85
CA GLU A 721 -9.47 16.26 -8.76
C GLU A 721 -8.35 15.45 -9.42
N ASP A 722 -7.74 15.97 -10.48
CA ASP A 722 -6.68 15.28 -11.24
C ASP A 722 -5.26 15.73 -10.84
N ILE A 723 -5.11 16.58 -9.82
CA ILE A 723 -3.81 17.08 -9.33
C ILE A 723 -3.54 16.57 -7.92
N PHE A 724 -2.39 15.90 -7.78
CA PHE A 724 -1.84 15.34 -6.54
C PHE A 724 -0.49 15.98 -6.22
N VAL A 725 -0.06 15.94 -4.97
CA VAL A 725 1.17 16.62 -4.53
C VAL A 725 1.97 15.77 -3.54
N GLY A 726 3.30 15.92 -3.53
CA GLY A 726 4.13 15.34 -2.47
C GLY A 726 5.58 15.81 -2.50
N GLY A 727 6.39 15.25 -1.61
CA GLY A 727 7.73 15.79 -1.31
C GLY A 727 7.65 17.19 -0.68
N ASP A 728 8.71 17.98 -0.84
CA ASP A 728 8.87 19.25 -0.10
C ASP A 728 7.78 20.29 -0.39
N VAL A 729 7.13 20.23 -1.55
CA VAL A 729 6.02 21.13 -1.88
C VAL A 729 4.75 20.84 -1.06
N TYR A 730 4.63 19.65 -0.49
CA TYR A 730 3.56 19.28 0.43
C TYR A 730 4.01 19.44 1.89
N THR A 731 5.12 18.81 2.25
CA THR A 731 5.57 18.71 3.66
C THR A 731 6.38 19.91 4.14
N GLY A 732 6.87 20.76 3.24
CA GLY A 732 8.08 21.54 3.47
C GLY A 732 9.35 20.66 3.37
N PRO A 733 10.55 21.27 3.38
CA PRO A 733 11.81 20.53 3.23
C PRO A 733 11.96 19.43 4.28
N LYS A 734 12.10 18.18 3.81
CA LYS A 734 12.35 16.99 4.64
C LYS A 734 13.43 16.09 4.01
N PHE A 735 13.65 14.89 4.54
CA PHE A 735 14.63 13.97 4.01
C PHE A 735 14.12 13.22 2.78
N ALA A 736 15.04 12.68 1.97
CA ALA A 736 14.71 11.94 0.76
C ALA A 736 13.77 10.75 1.04
N ILE A 737 13.89 10.10 2.20
CA ILE A 737 13.05 8.96 2.59
C ILE A 737 11.58 9.35 2.82
N ASP A 738 11.31 10.56 3.32
CA ASP A 738 9.95 11.11 3.41
C ASP A 738 9.35 11.37 2.02
N ALA A 739 10.16 11.94 1.12
CA ALA A 739 9.78 12.18 -0.27
C ALA A 739 9.46 10.87 -1.01
N ILE A 740 10.22 9.81 -0.75
CA ILE A 740 9.96 8.46 -1.26
C ILE A 740 8.60 7.92 -0.78
N GLY A 741 8.33 8.00 0.53
CA GLY A 741 7.08 7.52 1.12
C GLY A 741 5.84 8.25 0.58
N THR A 742 5.93 9.58 0.42
CA THR A 742 4.84 10.36 -0.19
C THR A 742 4.64 10.02 -1.67
N GLY A 743 5.71 9.85 -2.45
CA GLY A 743 5.63 9.43 -3.86
C GLY A 743 4.93 8.08 -4.04
N LYS A 744 5.21 7.10 -3.17
CA LYS A 744 4.52 5.80 -3.15
C LYS A 744 3.03 5.96 -2.86
N SER A 745 2.68 6.76 -1.86
CA SER A 745 1.30 6.99 -1.46
C SER A 745 0.49 7.70 -2.54
N ALA A 746 1.10 8.67 -3.23
CA ALA A 746 0.49 9.38 -4.35
C ALA A 746 0.24 8.45 -5.54
N ALA A 747 1.16 7.53 -5.86
CA ALA A 747 0.98 6.57 -6.94
C ALA A 747 -0.23 5.64 -6.73
N ASP A 748 -0.50 5.21 -5.50
CA ASP A 748 -1.72 4.44 -5.16
C ASP A 748 -2.98 5.30 -5.36
N THR A 749 -2.99 6.55 -4.90
CA THR A 749 -4.13 7.45 -5.10
C THR A 749 -4.38 7.74 -6.58
N MET A 750 -3.33 8.07 -7.33
CA MET A 750 -3.42 8.32 -8.77
C MET A 750 -3.94 7.09 -9.49
N HIS A 751 -3.47 5.90 -9.15
CA HIS A 751 -3.98 4.65 -9.68
C HIS A 751 -5.49 4.51 -9.44
N ARG A 752 -5.99 4.78 -8.23
CA ARG A 752 -7.43 4.76 -7.93
C ARG A 752 -8.20 5.84 -8.71
N SER A 753 -7.68 7.07 -8.76
CA SER A 753 -8.38 8.24 -9.32
C SER A 753 -8.70 8.14 -10.82
N VAL A 754 -7.85 7.48 -11.60
CA VAL A 754 -8.03 7.38 -13.06
C VAL A 754 -9.01 6.29 -13.47
N HIS A 755 -9.44 5.46 -12.52
CA HIS A 755 -10.42 4.40 -12.74
C HIS A 755 -11.77 4.82 -12.16
N ALA A 756 -12.80 4.86 -13.00
CA ALA A 756 -14.14 5.23 -12.56
C ALA A 756 -14.64 4.30 -11.44
N GLY A 757 -15.41 4.87 -10.50
CA GLY A 757 -16.06 4.11 -9.41
C GLY A 757 -15.12 3.60 -8.32
N GLN A 758 -13.83 3.95 -8.35
CA GLN A 758 -12.89 3.61 -7.28
C GLN A 758 -12.89 4.68 -6.18
N SER A 759 -12.88 4.25 -4.93
CA SER A 759 -12.70 5.14 -3.78
C SER A 759 -11.22 5.43 -3.54
N LEU A 760 -10.90 6.69 -3.22
CA LEU A 760 -9.54 7.08 -2.82
C LEU A 760 -9.19 6.66 -1.39
N THR A 761 -10.19 6.41 -0.55
CA THR A 761 -10.02 6.19 0.90
C THR A 761 -10.38 4.77 1.33
N ILE A 762 -11.44 4.19 0.78
CA ILE A 762 -12.00 2.92 1.28
C ILE A 762 -11.09 1.74 0.94
N GLY A 763 -10.91 0.84 1.91
CA GLY A 763 -10.12 -0.39 1.73
C GLY A 763 -8.62 -0.10 1.58
N ARG A 764 -8.16 1.05 2.08
CA ARG A 764 -6.75 1.44 2.03
C ARG A 764 -6.04 1.00 3.30
N ASN A 765 -4.93 0.29 3.14
CA ASN A 765 -4.04 0.01 4.26
C ASN A 765 -3.39 1.33 4.72
N ARG A 766 -3.72 1.78 5.93
CA ARG A 766 -3.19 3.02 6.52
C ARG A 766 -1.71 2.92 6.89
N ARG A 767 -1.14 1.70 6.87
CA ARG A 767 0.27 1.39 7.17
C ARG A 767 0.69 1.98 8.51
N VAL A 768 -0.17 1.86 9.52
CA VAL A 768 0.12 2.33 10.88
C VAL A 768 0.91 1.25 11.58
N TRP A 769 2.18 1.53 11.84
CA TRP A 769 3.08 0.65 12.58
C TRP A 769 3.37 1.26 13.95
N LYS A 770 3.15 0.49 15.02
CA LYS A 770 3.46 0.91 16.39
C LYS A 770 4.79 0.30 16.83
N ALA A 771 5.64 1.10 17.46
CA ALA A 771 6.88 0.62 18.08
C ALA A 771 6.57 -0.07 19.41
N LEU A 772 7.33 -1.10 19.75
CA LEU A 772 7.26 -1.72 21.07
C LEU A 772 7.66 -0.74 22.18
N ASP A 773 7.19 -0.99 23.39
CA ASP A 773 7.62 -0.26 24.58
C ASP A 773 9.03 -0.71 25.01
N LYS A 774 10.02 0.20 24.84
CA LYS A 774 11.41 -0.05 25.21
C LYS A 774 11.61 -0.18 26.72
N ASP A 775 10.78 0.46 27.54
CA ASP A 775 10.89 0.40 29.01
C ASP A 775 10.54 -0.99 29.55
N ASN A 776 9.72 -1.76 28.82
CA ASN A 776 9.36 -3.13 29.16
C ASN A 776 10.39 -4.17 28.68
N VAL A 777 11.44 -3.79 27.95
CA VAL A 777 12.45 -4.74 27.46
C VAL A 777 13.34 -5.21 28.61
N ASP A 778 13.57 -6.52 28.67
CA ASP A 778 14.54 -7.13 29.57
C ASP A 778 15.79 -7.53 28.78
N PHE A 779 16.91 -6.90 29.12
CA PHE A 779 18.21 -7.12 28.49
C PHE A 779 19.06 -8.19 29.18
N GLU A 780 18.55 -8.84 30.23
CA GLU A 780 19.27 -9.93 30.88
C GLU A 780 19.58 -11.07 29.88
N GLY A 781 20.86 -11.47 29.82
CA GLY A 781 21.34 -12.54 28.94
C GLY A 781 21.75 -12.11 27.53
N TYR A 782 21.51 -10.87 27.11
CA TYR A 782 22.02 -10.36 25.83
C TYR A 782 23.52 -10.04 25.88
N ASP A 783 24.22 -10.31 24.78
CA ASP A 783 25.63 -9.90 24.63
C ASP A 783 25.78 -8.39 24.41
N LYS A 784 27.03 -7.91 24.52
CA LYS A 784 27.41 -6.53 24.21
C LYS A 784 28.43 -6.47 23.07
N ALA A 785 28.17 -7.22 22.00
CA ALA A 785 29.05 -7.26 20.84
C ALA A 785 29.18 -5.87 20.22
N LYS A 786 30.44 -5.44 20.02
CA LYS A 786 30.80 -4.13 19.48
C LYS A 786 30.27 -3.95 18.06
N ARG A 787 29.85 -2.72 17.75
CA ARG A 787 29.48 -2.30 16.39
C ARG A 787 30.68 -2.44 15.45
N GLN A 788 30.44 -2.90 14.22
CA GLN A 788 31.47 -2.94 13.20
C GLN A 788 31.89 -1.52 12.79
N PRO A 789 33.19 -1.23 12.68
CA PRO A 789 33.67 0.11 12.39
C PRO A 789 33.45 0.49 10.93
N VAL A 790 32.99 1.72 10.70
CA VAL A 790 33.00 2.35 9.37
C VAL A 790 34.41 2.80 9.06
N ASN A 791 34.95 2.32 7.95
CA ASN A 791 36.31 2.66 7.52
C ASN A 791 36.27 3.74 6.44
N ASN A 792 37.22 4.67 6.48
CA ASN A 792 37.37 5.74 5.50
C ASN A 792 38.65 5.58 4.68
N ASN A 793 38.56 5.77 3.35
CA ASN A 793 39.71 5.82 2.46
C ASN A 793 40.40 7.19 2.59
N LYS A 794 41.52 7.22 3.32
CA LYS A 794 42.32 8.44 3.54
C LYS A 794 42.82 9.10 2.25
N GLY A 795 42.99 8.34 1.17
CA GLY A 795 43.39 8.88 -0.14
C GLY A 795 42.32 9.72 -0.82
N LYS A 796 41.06 9.63 -0.38
CA LYS A 796 39.94 10.44 -0.84
C LYS A 796 39.67 11.67 0.03
N LYS A 797 40.46 11.91 1.09
CA LYS A 797 40.30 13.09 1.95
C LYS A 797 40.40 14.37 1.12
N ASN A 798 39.48 15.31 1.32
CA ASN A 798 39.37 16.58 0.58
C ASN A 798 39.14 16.44 -0.94
N THR A 799 38.69 15.28 -1.41
CA THR A 799 38.24 15.08 -2.79
C THR A 799 36.72 15.19 -2.91
N PHE A 800 36.20 15.08 -4.14
CA PHE A 800 34.76 15.01 -4.44
C PHE A 800 34.22 13.57 -4.46
N SER A 801 34.92 12.60 -3.87
CA SER A 801 34.50 11.19 -3.79
C SER A 801 34.11 10.79 -2.36
N ASP A 802 33.13 9.90 -2.18
CA ASP A 802 32.75 9.37 -0.86
C ASP A 802 33.96 8.64 -0.25
N PRO A 803 34.49 9.10 0.90
CA PRO A 803 35.58 8.41 1.57
C PRO A 803 35.11 7.13 2.28
N ARG A 804 33.81 6.97 2.57
CA ARG A 804 33.29 5.83 3.33
C ARG A 804 33.35 4.55 2.52
N ILE A 805 34.06 3.56 3.07
CA ILE A 805 34.22 2.24 2.49
C ILE A 805 33.01 1.39 2.86
N THR A 806 32.37 0.80 1.86
CA THR A 806 31.29 -0.18 2.06
C THR A 806 31.78 -1.36 2.90
N PHE A 807 30.95 -1.85 3.81
CA PHE A 807 31.27 -3.02 4.64
C PHE A 807 31.71 -4.22 3.81
N THR A 808 32.63 -5.01 4.35
CA THR A 808 32.94 -6.32 3.78
C THR A 808 31.87 -7.34 4.16
N GLU A 809 31.82 -8.47 3.45
CA GLU A 809 30.93 -9.57 3.80
C GLU A 809 31.16 -10.07 5.24
N ASP A 810 32.41 -10.16 5.70
CA ASP A 810 32.72 -10.51 7.10
C ASP A 810 32.13 -9.49 8.09
N GLN A 811 32.19 -8.19 7.77
CA GLN A 811 31.57 -7.16 8.61
C GLN A 811 30.04 -7.30 8.61
N ILE A 812 29.42 -7.64 7.48
CA ILE A 812 27.96 -7.88 7.40
C ILE A 812 27.56 -9.07 8.26
N VAL A 813 28.30 -10.17 8.19
CA VAL A 813 28.05 -11.37 9.00
C VAL A 813 28.13 -11.04 10.49
N GLU A 814 29.11 -10.26 10.93
CA GLU A 814 29.22 -9.88 12.35
C GLU A 814 28.19 -8.84 12.77
N GLU A 815 27.94 -7.82 11.95
CA GLU A 815 27.02 -6.72 12.27
C GLU A 815 25.56 -7.16 12.31
N THR A 816 25.17 -8.13 11.49
CA THR A 816 23.79 -8.64 11.46
C THR A 816 23.43 -9.42 12.73
N LYS A 817 24.41 -9.91 13.52
CA LYS A 817 24.21 -10.82 14.67
C LYS A 817 23.80 -10.22 16.04
N ARG A 818 24.14 -9.02 16.49
CA ARG A 818 23.71 -7.73 15.96
C ARG A 818 22.25 -7.48 16.31
N CYS A 819 21.36 -7.82 15.38
CA CYS A 819 19.94 -7.54 15.52
C CYS A 819 19.30 -8.30 16.68
N LEU A 820 18.50 -7.60 17.50
CA LEU A 820 17.74 -8.22 18.61
C LEU A 820 16.43 -8.89 18.16
N GLU A 821 16.12 -8.88 16.86
CA GLU A 821 14.90 -9.47 16.29
C GLU A 821 13.61 -9.01 17.00
N CYS A 822 13.54 -7.71 17.30
CA CYS A 822 12.55 -7.06 18.18
C CYS A 822 11.08 -7.37 17.88
N GLY A 823 10.73 -7.69 16.64
CA GLY A 823 9.36 -8.00 16.24
C GLY A 823 9.21 -9.39 15.64
N ALA A 824 7.96 -9.87 15.59
CA ALA A 824 7.57 -11.01 14.76
C ALA A 824 6.07 -10.94 14.45
N ALA A 825 5.66 -11.63 13.38
CA ALA A 825 4.25 -11.83 13.11
C ALA A 825 3.62 -12.75 14.16
N ARG A 826 2.34 -12.54 14.46
CA ARG A 826 1.49 -13.47 15.23
C ARG A 826 0.19 -13.67 14.47
N VAL A 827 -0.35 -14.87 14.58
CA VAL A 827 -1.63 -15.25 13.97
C VAL A 827 -2.66 -15.39 15.08
N ASP A 828 -3.81 -14.73 14.93
CA ASP A 828 -5.02 -15.08 15.66
C ASP A 828 -5.66 -16.30 14.97
N PRO A 829 -5.64 -17.50 15.60
CA PRO A 829 -6.19 -18.71 15.00
C PRO A 829 -7.71 -18.66 14.87
N ASN A 830 -8.40 -17.83 15.66
CA ASN A 830 -9.84 -17.65 15.62
C ASN A 830 -10.29 -16.68 14.54
N GLN A 831 -9.42 -15.77 14.07
CA GLN A 831 -9.69 -14.97 12.86
C GLN A 831 -9.22 -15.63 11.57
N CYS A 832 -8.17 -16.47 11.63
CA CYS A 832 -7.56 -17.05 10.43
C CYS A 832 -8.56 -17.85 9.59
N ILE A 833 -8.66 -17.55 8.29
CA ILE A 833 -9.54 -18.28 7.35
C ILE A 833 -8.81 -19.39 6.58
N GLY A 834 -7.51 -19.56 6.82
CA GLY A 834 -6.71 -20.65 6.24
C GLY A 834 -6.48 -20.53 4.73
N CYS A 835 -6.20 -19.32 4.23
CA CYS A 835 -5.97 -19.08 2.79
C CYS A 835 -4.54 -19.38 2.32
N GLY A 836 -3.54 -19.44 3.20
CA GLY A 836 -2.14 -19.71 2.82
C GLY A 836 -1.38 -18.55 2.17
N GLU A 837 -2.02 -17.41 1.89
CA GLU A 837 -1.36 -16.20 1.33
C GLU A 837 -0.14 -15.76 2.16
N CYS A 838 -0.29 -15.77 3.47
CA CYS A 838 0.77 -15.39 4.41
C CYS A 838 2.01 -16.30 4.31
N THR A 839 1.81 -17.59 3.98
CA THR A 839 2.88 -18.57 3.76
C THR A 839 3.64 -18.28 2.47
N VAL A 840 2.92 -18.04 1.37
CA VAL A 840 3.55 -17.73 0.07
C VAL A 840 4.30 -16.40 0.11
N ARG A 841 3.87 -15.45 0.95
CA ARG A 841 4.55 -14.16 1.15
C ARG A 841 5.80 -14.22 2.01
N CYS A 842 5.98 -15.30 2.77
CA CYS A 842 7.07 -15.41 3.73
C CYS A 842 8.34 -15.96 3.06
N LYS A 843 9.37 -15.13 2.91
CA LYS A 843 10.70 -15.55 2.42
C LYS A 843 11.59 -16.27 3.47
N PHE A 844 11.05 -16.46 4.67
CA PHE A 844 11.80 -16.95 5.84
C PHE A 844 11.32 -18.31 6.35
N ASP A 845 10.35 -18.93 5.67
CA ASP A 845 9.69 -20.16 6.12
C ASP A 845 9.15 -20.09 7.58
N ALA A 846 8.84 -18.88 8.03
CA ALA A 846 8.43 -18.57 9.39
C ALA A 846 6.93 -18.79 9.60
N ILE A 847 6.14 -19.01 8.56
CA ILE A 847 4.69 -19.21 8.68
C ILE A 847 4.24 -20.36 7.79
N THR A 848 3.58 -21.33 8.40
CA THR A 848 3.05 -22.53 7.74
C THR A 848 1.55 -22.60 7.96
N ILE A 849 0.85 -23.42 7.17
CA ILE A 849 -0.54 -23.77 7.41
C ILE A 849 -0.65 -25.26 7.71
N SER A 850 -1.44 -25.62 8.71
CA SER A 850 -1.70 -27.01 9.06
C SER A 850 -3.20 -27.28 9.14
N ARG A 851 -3.61 -28.49 8.72
CA ARG A 851 -5.02 -28.89 8.73
C ARG A 851 -5.47 -29.15 10.17
N LYS A 852 -6.35 -28.29 10.70
CA LYS A 852 -6.87 -28.38 12.08
C LYS A 852 -8.30 -28.91 12.16
N PHE A 853 -9.02 -28.91 11.05
CA PHE A 853 -10.43 -29.28 11.00
C PHE A 853 -10.72 -30.34 9.94
N ASP A 854 -11.94 -30.89 9.99
CA ASP A 854 -12.44 -31.86 9.02
C ASP A 854 -13.87 -31.50 8.57
N ALA A 855 -14.05 -30.26 8.13
CA ALA A 855 -15.32 -29.77 7.60
C ALA A 855 -15.41 -29.93 6.08
N PHE A 856 -16.63 -30.15 5.62
CA PHE A 856 -16.96 -30.26 4.21
C PHE A 856 -18.28 -29.55 3.89
N SER A 857 -18.47 -29.25 2.59
CA SER A 857 -19.69 -28.64 2.07
C SER A 857 -20.88 -29.58 2.20
N PHE A 858 -21.98 -29.09 2.76
CA PHE A 858 -23.30 -29.69 2.60
C PHE A 858 -23.96 -29.21 1.30
N THR A 859 -24.81 -30.04 0.71
CA THR A 859 -25.72 -29.54 -0.34
C THR A 859 -26.68 -28.53 0.28
N TYR A 860 -27.11 -27.53 -0.49
CA TYR A 860 -28.02 -26.47 -0.05
C TYR A 860 -29.21 -26.98 0.79
N GLU A 861 -29.85 -28.08 0.38
CA GLU A 861 -31.00 -28.68 1.07
C GLU A 861 -30.65 -29.23 2.47
N LYS A 862 -29.38 -29.60 2.68
CA LYS A 862 -28.87 -30.17 3.93
C LYS A 862 -28.29 -29.13 4.87
N ILE A 863 -27.97 -27.90 4.41
CA ILE A 863 -27.36 -26.86 5.27
C ILE A 863 -28.28 -26.52 6.46
N LYS A 864 -29.58 -26.26 6.20
CA LYS A 864 -30.53 -25.79 7.23
C LYS A 864 -30.62 -26.72 8.45
N PRO A 865 -30.82 -28.05 8.31
CA PRO A 865 -30.79 -28.97 9.44
C PRO A 865 -29.51 -28.89 10.29
N HIS A 866 -28.34 -28.79 9.66
CA HIS A 866 -27.06 -28.71 10.36
C HIS A 866 -26.88 -27.38 11.09
N ALA A 867 -27.32 -26.27 10.48
CA ALA A 867 -27.28 -24.95 11.09
C ALA A 867 -28.19 -24.88 12.33
N VAL A 868 -29.41 -25.44 12.26
CA VAL A 868 -30.32 -25.49 13.43
C VAL A 868 -29.71 -26.30 14.57
N LYS A 869 -29.11 -27.46 14.27
CA LYS A 869 -28.42 -28.28 15.29
C LYS A 869 -27.31 -27.49 15.98
N ARG A 870 -26.54 -26.72 15.23
CA ARG A 870 -25.47 -25.86 15.76
C ARG A 870 -26.03 -24.72 16.61
N ALA A 871 -27.08 -24.03 16.16
CA ALA A 871 -27.72 -22.96 16.94
C ALA A 871 -28.15 -23.43 18.35
N ILE A 872 -28.73 -24.63 18.44
CA ILE A 872 -29.11 -25.24 19.72
C ILE A 872 -27.88 -25.51 20.59
N SER A 873 -26.82 -26.08 20.01
CA SER A 873 -25.57 -26.34 20.72
C SER A 873 -24.91 -25.07 21.24
N ASN A 874 -24.86 -24.01 20.42
CA ASN A 874 -24.22 -22.74 20.80
C ASN A 874 -25.01 -22.09 21.94
N LYS A 875 -26.35 -22.06 21.86
CA LYS A 875 -27.20 -21.52 22.93
C LYS A 875 -26.95 -22.18 24.28
N MET A 876 -26.69 -23.48 24.32
CA MET A 876 -26.31 -24.20 25.55
C MET A 876 -24.93 -23.79 26.04
N LYS A 877 -23.93 -23.71 25.16
CA LYS A 877 -22.55 -23.34 25.52
C LYS A 877 -22.45 -21.89 25.99
N THR A 878 -23.09 -20.95 25.31
CA THR A 878 -23.14 -19.54 25.71
C THR A 878 -23.76 -19.38 27.10
N ALA A 879 -24.83 -20.13 27.40
CA ALA A 879 -25.43 -20.11 28.74
C ALA A 879 -24.49 -20.61 29.85
N LEU A 880 -23.59 -21.56 29.53
CA LEU A 880 -22.58 -22.06 30.46
C LEU A 880 -21.39 -21.10 30.62
N ASN A 881 -21.12 -20.25 29.63
CA ASN A 881 -19.96 -19.35 29.58
C ASN A 881 -20.32 -17.88 29.84
N ARG A 882 -21.49 -17.61 30.42
CA ARG A 882 -22.03 -16.24 30.54
C ARG A 882 -21.06 -15.24 31.17
N ASP A 883 -20.38 -15.61 32.25
CA ASP A 883 -19.45 -14.71 32.94
C ASP A 883 -18.23 -14.34 32.06
N ARG A 884 -17.71 -15.31 31.31
CA ARG A 884 -16.61 -15.10 30.34
C ARG A 884 -17.06 -14.26 29.15
N ASP A 885 -18.31 -14.45 28.70
CA ASP A 885 -18.90 -13.67 27.62
C ASP A 885 -19.05 -12.19 28.03
N GLU A 886 -19.55 -11.92 29.25
CA GLU A 886 -19.69 -10.57 29.82
C GLU A 886 -18.35 -9.87 30.07
N GLU A 887 -17.30 -10.62 30.45
CA GLU A 887 -15.93 -10.10 30.59
C GLU A 887 -15.34 -9.68 29.24
N MET A 888 -15.38 -10.58 28.24
CA MET A 888 -14.84 -10.32 26.91
C MET A 888 -15.64 -9.30 26.09
N MET A 889 -16.86 -8.95 26.51
CA MET A 889 -17.64 -7.84 25.92
C MET A 889 -17.05 -6.47 26.27
N LYS A 890 -16.30 -6.34 27.38
CA LYS A 890 -15.63 -5.08 27.76
C LYS A 890 -14.40 -4.79 26.88
N ASP A 891 -13.79 -5.83 26.33
CA ASP A 891 -12.59 -5.77 25.49
C ASP A 891 -12.90 -5.70 23.99
N VAL A 892 -14.17 -5.82 23.57
CA VAL A 892 -14.57 -5.60 22.17
C VAL A 892 -14.60 -4.10 21.89
N VAL A 893 -13.43 -3.56 21.60
CA VAL A 893 -13.26 -2.16 21.20
C VAL A 893 -13.40 -2.05 19.68
N TRP A 894 -14.60 -2.30 19.15
CA TRP A 894 -15.01 -1.79 17.84
C TRP A 894 -16.03 -0.67 18.07
N LYS A 895 -15.67 0.32 18.91
CA LYS A 895 -16.49 1.53 18.99
C LYS A 895 -16.33 2.26 17.66
N SER A 896 -17.42 2.36 16.91
CA SER A 896 -17.55 3.19 15.72
C SER A 896 -16.87 4.54 15.98
N LYS A 897 -15.92 4.92 15.13
CA LYS A 897 -15.43 6.30 15.10
C LYS A 897 -16.50 7.23 14.52
#